data_AF-A0A844G155-F1
#
_entry.id   AF-A0A844G155-F1
#
_cell.length_a   1.000
_cell.length_b   1.000
_cell.length_c   1.000
_cell.angle_alpha   90.00
_cell.angle_beta   90.00
_cell.angle_gamma   90.00
#
_symmetry.space_group_name_H-M   'P 1'
#
loop_
_entity.id
_entity.type
_entity.pdbx_description
1 polymer ?
#
loop_
_entity_poly.entity_id
_entity_poly.type
_entity_poly.pdbx_seq_one_letter_code
_entity_poly.pdbx_strand_id
1 'polypeptide(L)'
;MKKRGIFASVLLLAALFLLLPGCSREAEGRQVDSIKVLQGDGQVGLPGRPFGSELVLELLDVDGVPVPGAEVRVQAARNSDLPVPAERFRADAGGVVRIPVSAGKVLGDNYLEIIPVGAENRSRSCRFVTGLEIDGGRQQGAAGSTLDRPISVRVVDADGVPVAGQPVYFGIVNAPEGGAARLSDEVAATDSSGVARTRVTLGSGTGGYEVEVKPTGPDGRLLTRGVTVEVMGLNLPNLLISAFAGLAIFIFGMHLMSDGLQKTAGEKMKTIIRLFARNRFVGLLAGAGVTAVIQSSSATTVMVIGFINAGLLNLAQSIGIIFGTNIGTTVTAQIVSFNVSTLAMPAIIAGLLLFFIPYRNCRGIGETVLGFGFLFYGMVLMSDELTRIADFPTVTRLFSHFDCTPLDGVMPFGAVIGALCIGLVVTMIIQSSSASTGIIIALGAGGLINLYTAMPLVLGANIGTTVTAQLAAIPANRVAKQAALAHTLFNVAGTLIMLVFFYVPWGATEVPVFFHIVDAITPGDAFSAIPQNVPRHIANAHTLFNVFTAVILLPFVMPLAHVCERLIPAKRKIKYTSLDPYLLENPPIALHQTVTRLRTMTRSAWSVFEKTMRDTVLNGGYDAEKREEYRKRESKIDRMQEEITAYLVQLAQRELTLPQSRMIPVLTHCANDAERLADYAELVLKEAARLAERREKFSKKSEKELRTLFDLTGRMASKVLAALEKGDEEPAGEARELGREIRQQVSRMVNAYPGNLRKGSFNVESGIIFLSLAGIFRQAAERLDNIAVRASSLTRYEWEERK
;
A
#
# COMPACT_ATOMS: atom_id res chain seq x y z
N MET A 1 6.70 -20.23 -32.33
CA MET A 1 6.33 -19.13 -31.41
C MET A 1 7.20 -19.02 -30.13
N LYS A 2 8.34 -19.74 -29.99
CA LYS A 2 9.21 -19.66 -28.79
C LYS A 2 10.24 -18.51 -28.77
N LYS A 3 10.49 -17.82 -29.90
CA LYS A 3 11.54 -16.78 -30.01
C LYS A 3 11.10 -15.33 -29.70
N ARG A 4 9.79 -15.06 -29.55
CA ARG A 4 9.29 -13.68 -29.31
C ARG A 4 9.33 -13.22 -27.84
N GLY A 5 9.39 -14.15 -26.88
CA GLY A 5 9.47 -13.81 -25.45
C GLY A 5 10.84 -13.26 -25.04
N ILE A 6 11.93 -13.83 -25.58
CA ILE A 6 13.30 -13.39 -25.31
C ILE A 6 13.54 -12.01 -25.94
N PHE A 7 12.98 -11.76 -27.12
CA PHE A 7 13.14 -10.48 -27.82
C PHE A 7 12.48 -9.30 -27.06
N ALA A 8 11.34 -9.55 -26.39
CA ALA A 8 10.68 -8.54 -25.57
C ALA A 8 11.43 -8.26 -24.25
N SER A 9 12.01 -9.29 -23.62
CA SER A 9 12.87 -9.13 -22.44
C SER A 9 14.18 -8.41 -22.76
N VAL A 10 14.76 -8.67 -23.93
CA VAL A 10 15.98 -7.98 -24.42
C VAL A 10 15.67 -6.54 -24.83
N LEU A 11 14.51 -6.25 -25.42
CA LEU A 11 14.10 -4.87 -25.71
C LEU A 11 13.81 -4.06 -24.44
N LEU A 12 13.29 -4.70 -23.38
CA LEU A 12 13.08 -4.04 -22.09
C LEU A 12 14.42 -3.74 -21.38
N LEU A 13 15.39 -4.67 -21.45
CA LEU A 13 16.75 -4.43 -20.98
C LEU A 13 17.49 -3.37 -21.82
N ALA A 14 17.29 -3.38 -23.15
CA ALA A 14 17.90 -2.41 -24.06
C ALA A 14 17.28 -1.01 -23.90
N ALA A 15 15.99 -0.91 -23.57
CA ALA A 15 15.34 0.35 -23.21
C ALA A 15 15.82 0.90 -21.86
N LEU A 16 16.23 0.03 -20.92
CA LEU A 16 16.92 0.45 -19.69
C LEU A 16 18.37 0.93 -19.95
N PHE A 17 19.06 0.35 -20.94
CA PHE A 17 20.41 0.81 -21.34
C PHE A 17 20.39 2.14 -22.12
N LEU A 18 19.28 2.48 -22.77
CA LEU A 18 19.10 3.74 -23.53
C LEU A 18 18.74 4.96 -22.66
N LEU A 19 18.66 4.80 -21.34
CA LEU A 19 18.42 5.87 -20.36
C LEU A 19 19.64 6.14 -19.45
N LEU A 20 20.84 5.77 -19.89
CA LEU A 20 22.10 6.12 -19.24
C LEU A 20 22.65 7.44 -19.83
N PRO A 21 22.39 8.62 -19.24
CA PRO A 21 23.32 9.73 -19.39
C PRO A 21 24.53 9.40 -18.51
N GLY A 22 25.50 8.70 -19.08
CA GLY A 22 26.83 8.57 -18.51
C GLY A 22 27.56 9.91 -18.63
N CYS A 23 27.51 10.72 -17.58
CA CYS A 23 28.42 11.84 -17.38
C CYS A 23 29.41 11.49 -16.28
N SER A 24 30.39 10.63 -16.58
CA SER A 24 31.64 10.60 -15.81
C SER A 24 32.47 11.81 -16.25
N ARG A 25 32.41 12.92 -15.51
CA ARG A 25 33.43 13.97 -15.63
C ARG A 25 34.65 13.51 -14.85
N GLU A 26 35.72 13.23 -15.60
CA GLU A 26 37.05 12.94 -15.08
C GLU A 26 37.54 14.02 -14.11
N ALA A 27 38.21 13.57 -13.06
CA ALA A 27 38.62 14.32 -11.88
C ALA A 27 39.99 15.01 -12.04
N GLU A 28 40.33 15.53 -13.22
CA GLU A 28 41.60 16.25 -13.41
C GLU A 28 41.36 17.77 -13.44
N GLY A 29 41.80 18.46 -12.37
CA GLY A 29 41.94 19.93 -12.35
C GLY A 29 40.99 20.72 -11.47
N ARG A 30 40.22 20.11 -10.56
CA ARG A 30 39.35 20.86 -9.62
C ARG A 30 40.17 21.67 -8.61
N GLN A 31 39.86 22.95 -8.46
CA GLN A 31 40.44 23.83 -7.44
C GLN A 31 39.48 24.00 -6.27
N VAL A 32 40.04 24.17 -5.06
CA VAL A 32 39.27 24.43 -3.84
C VAL A 32 38.71 25.85 -3.89
N ASP A 33 37.40 26.00 -3.71
CA ASP A 33 36.73 27.31 -3.60
C ASP A 33 36.26 27.61 -2.16
N SER A 34 35.90 26.57 -1.39
CA SER A 34 35.45 26.74 0.00
C SER A 34 35.93 25.63 0.93
N ILE A 35 36.08 25.98 2.22
CA ILE A 35 36.37 25.06 3.31
C ILE A 35 35.15 25.03 4.23
N LYS A 36 34.53 23.85 4.36
CA LYS A 36 33.44 23.62 5.28
C LYS A 36 33.97 22.89 6.51
N VAL A 37 33.75 23.45 7.69
CA VAL A 37 34.13 22.79 8.94
C VAL A 37 33.03 21.81 9.33
N LEU A 38 33.36 20.53 9.39
CA LEU A 38 32.42 19.46 9.76
C LEU A 38 32.40 19.25 11.28
N GLN A 39 33.56 19.34 11.93
CA GLN A 39 33.70 19.10 13.36
C GLN A 39 34.94 19.80 13.91
N GLY A 40 34.91 20.13 15.21
CA GLY A 40 36.11 20.47 15.97
C GLY A 40 36.45 21.96 16.07
N ASP A 41 35.60 22.85 15.54
CA ASP A 41 35.67 24.29 15.80
C ASP A 41 35.03 24.65 17.15
N GLY A 42 35.61 25.61 17.86
CA GLY A 42 35.12 26.10 19.16
C GLY A 42 35.40 25.17 20.35
N GLN A 43 36.29 24.20 20.21
CA GLN A 43 36.61 23.24 21.28
C GLN A 43 37.31 23.90 22.48
N VAL A 44 37.06 23.36 23.68
CA VAL A 44 37.74 23.73 24.93
C VAL A 44 38.72 22.64 25.35
N GLY A 45 39.83 23.02 25.97
CA GLY A 45 40.85 22.09 26.44
C GLY A 45 41.75 22.68 27.52
N LEU A 46 42.33 21.78 28.32
CA LEU A 46 43.34 22.16 29.32
C LEU A 46 44.71 22.36 28.66
N PRO A 47 45.55 23.28 29.16
CA PRO A 47 46.87 23.56 28.58
C PRO A 47 47.72 22.30 28.40
N GLY A 48 48.37 22.18 27.25
CA GLY A 48 49.25 21.05 26.92
C GLY A 48 48.56 19.70 26.66
N ARG A 49 47.22 19.64 26.63
CA ARG A 49 46.47 18.41 26.30
C ARG A 49 45.87 18.46 24.89
N PRO A 50 45.65 17.30 24.23
CA PRO A 50 44.87 17.25 22.99
C PRO A 50 43.43 17.72 23.25
N PHE A 51 42.85 18.42 22.27
CA PHE A 51 41.41 18.71 22.29
C PHE A 51 40.61 17.40 22.09
N GLY A 52 39.36 17.39 22.54
CA GLY A 52 38.55 16.16 22.62
C GLY A 52 38.17 15.55 21.26
N SER A 53 38.31 16.28 20.16
CA SER A 53 38.04 15.82 18.80
C SER A 53 39.04 16.42 17.81
N GLU A 54 39.31 15.69 16.72
CA GLU A 54 40.04 16.26 15.58
C GLU A 54 39.23 17.37 14.91
N LEU A 55 39.93 18.34 14.32
CA LEU A 55 39.34 19.30 13.41
C LEU A 55 39.12 18.60 12.06
N VAL A 56 37.85 18.46 11.66
CA VAL A 56 37.46 17.79 10.41
C VAL A 56 36.92 18.84 9.44
N LEU A 57 37.49 18.87 8.25
CA LEU A 57 37.22 19.86 7.21
C LEU A 57 36.88 19.16 5.90
N GLU A 58 35.96 19.73 5.12
CA GLU A 58 35.61 19.27 3.78
C GLU A 58 36.02 20.37 2.78
N LEU A 59 36.82 19.99 1.78
CA LEU A 59 37.30 20.88 0.72
C LEU A 59 36.40 20.73 -0.50
N LEU A 60 35.76 21.83 -0.88
CA LEU A 60 34.75 21.86 -1.93
C LEU A 60 35.18 22.78 -3.08
N ASP A 61 34.83 22.41 -4.31
CA ASP A 61 34.93 23.28 -5.48
C ASP A 61 33.76 24.28 -5.57
N VAL A 62 33.71 25.06 -6.65
CA VAL A 62 32.70 26.09 -6.90
C VAL A 62 31.27 25.52 -7.02
N ASP A 63 31.14 24.24 -7.41
CA ASP A 63 29.87 23.55 -7.55
C ASP A 63 29.48 22.82 -6.24
N GLY A 64 30.27 22.97 -5.17
CA GLY A 64 30.04 22.32 -3.89
C GLY A 64 30.39 20.83 -3.89
N VAL A 65 31.20 20.38 -4.85
CA VAL A 65 31.63 18.98 -4.96
C VAL A 65 32.97 18.80 -4.24
N PRO A 66 33.17 17.68 -3.51
CA PRO A 66 34.45 17.41 -2.88
C PRO A 66 35.63 17.42 -3.84
N VAL A 67 36.79 17.87 -3.35
CA VAL A 67 38.06 17.95 -4.10
C VAL A 67 39.07 16.96 -3.51
N PRO A 68 39.10 15.70 -3.98
CA PRO A 68 40.00 14.68 -3.46
C PRO A 68 41.47 15.04 -3.67
N GLY A 69 42.32 14.72 -2.69
CA GLY A 69 43.75 14.90 -2.80
C GLY A 69 44.27 16.34 -2.74
N ALA A 70 43.40 17.34 -2.57
CA ALA A 70 43.78 18.72 -2.32
C ALA A 70 44.54 18.86 -0.99
N GLU A 71 45.49 19.81 -0.93
CA GLU A 71 46.30 20.07 0.26
C GLU A 71 45.86 21.35 0.97
N VAL A 72 45.88 21.32 2.30
CA VAL A 72 45.77 22.52 3.15
C VAL A 72 47.04 22.71 3.95
N ARG A 73 47.50 23.95 4.04
CA ARG A 73 48.52 24.40 5.00
C ARG A 73 47.84 24.88 6.28
N VAL A 74 48.39 24.49 7.42
CA VAL A 74 47.83 24.79 8.74
C VAL A 74 48.85 25.55 9.56
N GLN A 75 48.46 26.68 10.17
CA GLN A 75 49.33 27.48 11.03
C GLN A 75 48.56 28.12 12.18
N ALA A 76 49.20 28.33 13.32
CA ALA A 76 48.61 29.10 14.42
C ALA A 76 48.59 30.61 14.09
N ALA A 77 47.53 31.31 14.50
CA ALA A 77 47.43 32.76 14.36
C ALA A 77 48.45 33.49 15.25
N ARG A 78 48.73 34.77 14.96
CA ARG A 78 49.81 35.56 15.63
C ARG A 78 49.74 35.60 17.17
N ASN A 79 48.57 35.42 17.77
CA ASN A 79 48.35 35.44 19.22
C ASN A 79 47.92 34.07 19.76
N SER A 80 48.29 32.99 19.09
CA SER A 80 47.91 31.63 19.45
C SER A 80 49.13 30.73 19.41
N ASP A 81 49.22 29.82 20.38
CA ASP A 81 50.35 28.90 20.50
C ASP A 81 49.91 27.43 20.35
N LEU A 82 48.86 27.23 19.55
CA LEU A 82 48.36 25.91 19.19
C LEU A 82 49.48 25.11 18.48
N PRO A 83 49.97 24.01 19.07
CA PRO A 83 50.91 23.13 18.39
C PRO A 83 50.26 22.55 17.13
N VAL A 84 50.91 22.75 15.99
CA VAL A 84 50.46 22.20 14.71
C VAL A 84 51.25 20.91 14.43
N PRO A 85 50.59 19.74 14.28
CA PRO A 85 51.30 18.46 14.16
C PRO A 85 52.04 18.29 12.83
N ALA A 86 51.54 18.92 11.76
CA ALA A 86 52.15 18.95 10.44
C ALA A 86 51.78 20.26 9.75
N GLU A 87 52.68 20.82 8.94
CA GLU A 87 52.39 22.06 8.21
C GLU A 87 51.37 21.85 7.08
N ARG A 88 51.22 20.60 6.58
CA ARG A 88 50.32 20.26 5.47
C ARG A 88 49.52 19.00 5.73
N PHE A 89 48.27 19.01 5.29
CA PHE A 89 47.38 17.85 5.32
C PHE A 89 46.73 17.69 3.95
N ARG A 90 46.48 16.44 3.56
CA ARG A 90 45.90 16.09 2.26
C ARG A 90 44.50 15.50 2.44
N ALA A 91 43.59 15.90 1.56
CA ALA A 91 42.21 15.43 1.56
C ALA A 91 42.07 14.00 1.03
N ASP A 92 41.14 13.23 1.60
CA ASP A 92 40.80 11.87 1.16
C ASP A 92 39.90 11.84 -0.10
N ALA A 93 39.38 10.66 -0.45
CA ALA A 93 38.51 10.48 -1.62
C ALA A 93 37.18 11.26 -1.54
N GLY A 94 36.77 11.67 -0.33
CA GLY A 94 35.61 12.50 -0.07
C GLY A 94 35.97 13.98 0.12
N GLY A 95 37.19 14.41 -0.22
CA GLY A 95 37.63 15.79 -0.01
C GLY A 95 37.82 16.17 1.46
N VAL A 96 37.88 15.20 2.37
CA VAL A 96 37.92 15.45 3.83
C VAL A 96 39.36 15.48 4.34
N VAL A 97 39.64 16.44 5.22
CA VAL A 97 40.92 16.60 5.95
C VAL A 97 40.66 16.49 7.45
N ARG A 98 41.48 15.69 8.15
CA ARG A 98 41.43 15.51 9.61
C ARG A 98 42.73 16.02 10.24
N ILE A 99 42.61 16.94 11.20
CA ILE A 99 43.74 17.61 11.84
C ILE A 99 43.62 17.41 13.35
N PRO A 100 44.50 16.63 13.98
CA PRO A 100 44.57 16.60 15.44
C PRO A 100 45.10 17.95 15.95
N VAL A 101 44.45 18.52 16.96
CA VAL A 101 44.85 19.80 17.56
C VAL A 101 45.03 19.61 19.06
N SER A 102 46.10 20.18 19.61
CA SER A 102 46.32 20.23 21.07
C SER A 102 46.31 21.65 21.57
N ALA A 103 45.97 21.84 22.83
CA ALA A 103 45.99 23.13 23.48
C ALA A 103 47.44 23.55 23.80
N GLY A 104 47.78 24.79 23.51
CA GLY A 104 49.04 25.40 23.91
C GLY A 104 49.01 25.85 25.38
N LYS A 105 49.77 26.90 25.71
CA LYS A 105 49.86 27.56 27.01
C LYS A 105 49.17 28.93 27.04
N VAL A 106 48.89 29.55 25.89
CA VAL A 106 48.14 30.81 25.82
C VAL A 106 46.70 30.54 26.23
N LEU A 107 46.31 31.05 27.40
CA LEU A 107 44.96 30.90 27.92
C LEU A 107 43.95 31.71 27.10
N GLY A 108 42.74 31.18 27.00
CA GLY A 108 41.62 31.81 26.32
C GLY A 108 41.51 31.46 24.85
N ASP A 109 41.01 32.41 24.05
CA ASP A 109 40.74 32.22 22.63
C ASP A 109 42.01 32.12 21.79
N ASN A 110 42.17 30.96 21.14
CA ASN A 110 43.24 30.64 20.22
C ASN A 110 42.66 30.33 18.83
N TYR A 111 43.44 30.57 17.78
CA TYR A 111 42.99 30.41 16.40
C TYR A 111 44.00 29.66 15.54
N LEU A 112 43.48 28.77 14.70
CA LEU A 112 44.21 28.03 13.69
C LEU A 112 43.75 28.51 12.30
N GLU A 113 44.69 28.92 11.45
CA GLU A 113 44.44 29.30 10.07
C GLU A 113 44.63 28.11 9.14
N ILE A 114 43.58 27.78 8.40
CA ILE A 114 43.57 26.75 7.37
C ILE A 114 43.64 27.43 6.01
N ILE A 115 44.70 27.14 5.26
CA ILE A 115 45.01 27.81 3.99
C ILE A 115 45.08 26.75 2.89
N PRO A 116 44.11 26.65 1.97
CA PRO A 116 44.18 25.68 0.88
C PRO A 116 45.29 26.07 -0.11
N VAL A 117 46.12 25.09 -0.48
CA VAL A 117 47.28 25.29 -1.36
C VAL A 117 46.79 25.60 -2.79
N GLY A 118 47.17 26.74 -3.35
CA GLY A 118 46.70 27.20 -4.66
C GLY A 118 45.37 27.97 -4.65
N ALA A 119 44.79 28.20 -3.47
CA ALA A 119 43.59 29.03 -3.27
C ALA A 119 43.71 29.83 -1.95
N GLU A 120 44.83 30.51 -1.74
CA GLU A 120 45.20 31.09 -0.44
C GLU A 120 44.19 32.15 0.06
N ASN A 121 43.48 32.82 -0.85
CA ASN A 121 42.42 33.78 -0.55
C ASN A 121 41.12 33.14 0.00
N ARG A 122 41.03 31.81 0.03
CA ARG A 122 39.91 31.03 0.58
C ARG A 122 40.20 30.47 1.98
N SER A 123 41.17 31.05 2.70
CA SER A 123 41.54 30.60 4.04
C SER A 123 40.38 30.68 5.04
N ARG A 124 40.34 29.74 5.99
CA ARG A 124 39.35 29.68 7.08
C ARG A 124 40.08 29.69 8.42
N SER A 125 39.59 30.47 9.38
CA SER A 125 40.08 30.45 10.77
C SER A 125 39.15 29.60 11.64
N CYS A 126 39.74 28.71 12.45
CA CYS A 126 39.05 27.86 13.41
C CYS A 126 39.48 28.26 14.84
N ARG A 127 38.51 28.39 15.74
CA ARG A 127 38.68 28.83 17.14
C ARG A 127 38.87 27.62 18.05
N PHE A 128 39.76 27.76 19.02
CA PHE A 128 40.02 26.82 20.10
C PHE A 128 40.18 27.60 21.41
N VAL A 129 39.84 26.98 22.54
CA VAL A 129 39.84 27.67 23.83
C VAL A 129 40.69 26.88 24.83
N THR A 130 41.77 27.49 25.29
CA THR A 130 42.73 26.87 26.20
C THR A 130 42.49 27.36 27.64
N GLY A 131 42.62 26.48 28.63
CA GLY A 131 42.47 26.83 30.05
C GLY A 131 41.11 26.52 30.64
N LEU A 132 40.21 25.92 29.85
CA LEU A 132 38.86 25.57 30.25
C LEU A 132 38.59 24.08 29.99
N GLU A 133 37.86 23.46 30.89
CA GLU A 133 37.26 22.14 30.71
C GLU A 133 35.78 22.24 31.08
N ILE A 134 34.89 21.92 30.13
CA ILE A 134 33.45 21.99 30.31
C ILE A 134 32.90 20.57 30.36
N ASP A 135 32.03 20.32 31.33
CA ASP A 135 31.30 19.06 31.49
C ASP A 135 29.80 19.34 31.71
N GLY A 136 28.96 18.33 31.46
CA GLY A 136 27.50 18.46 31.54
C GLY A 136 26.83 18.98 30.26
N GLY A 137 27.51 18.94 29.11
CA GLY A 137 26.91 19.17 27.78
C GLY A 137 26.25 17.92 27.18
N ARG A 138 25.40 18.12 26.17
CA ARG A 138 24.61 17.12 25.42
C ARG A 138 23.79 16.15 26.29
N GLN A 139 23.53 16.52 27.54
CA GLN A 139 22.59 15.79 28.39
C GLN A 139 21.15 16.08 27.96
N GLN A 140 20.27 15.13 28.23
CA GLN A 140 18.86 15.22 27.89
C GLN A 140 17.99 14.99 29.13
N GLY A 141 16.87 15.69 29.21
CA GLY A 141 15.88 15.53 30.27
C GLY A 141 14.45 15.62 29.75
N ALA A 142 13.49 15.24 30.60
CA ALA A 142 12.09 15.45 30.29
C ALA A 142 11.79 16.97 30.29
N ALA A 143 10.93 17.42 29.39
CA ALA A 143 10.49 18.82 29.38
C ALA A 143 9.91 19.20 30.75
N GLY A 144 10.32 20.36 31.28
CA GLY A 144 9.94 20.85 32.60
C GLY A 144 10.74 20.27 33.78
N SER A 145 11.66 19.33 33.56
CA SER A 145 12.49 18.77 34.64
C SER A 145 13.83 19.48 34.80
N THR A 146 14.40 19.41 36.00
CA THR A 146 15.81 19.77 36.23
C THR A 146 16.71 18.65 35.76
N LEU A 147 17.77 18.98 35.04
CA LEU A 147 18.77 18.04 34.58
C LEU A 147 19.55 17.43 35.77
N ASP A 148 19.83 16.13 35.68
CA ASP A 148 20.48 15.38 36.76
C ASP A 148 21.90 15.89 37.06
N ARG A 149 22.64 16.24 36.00
CA ARG A 149 24.01 16.75 36.08
C ARG A 149 24.03 18.27 35.88
N PRO A 150 24.71 19.03 36.76
CA PRO A 150 24.94 20.44 36.50
C PRO A 150 25.87 20.61 35.29
N ILE A 151 25.76 21.74 34.60
CA ILE A 151 26.82 22.21 33.71
C ILE A 151 27.95 22.68 34.62
N SER A 152 29.16 22.16 34.40
CA SER A 152 30.33 22.50 35.21
C SER A 152 31.49 22.92 34.35
N VAL A 153 32.20 23.95 34.79
CA VAL A 153 33.28 24.58 34.06
C VAL A 153 34.47 24.65 35.00
N ARG A 154 35.56 24.00 34.62
CA ARG A 154 36.83 24.04 35.32
C ARG A 154 37.73 25.07 34.65
N VAL A 155 38.26 25.99 35.45
CA VAL A 155 39.18 27.04 35.02
C VAL A 155 40.56 26.74 35.62
N VAL A 156 41.58 26.73 34.77
CA VAL A 156 42.98 26.55 35.17
C VAL A 156 43.84 27.68 34.64
N ASP A 157 44.99 27.91 35.28
CA ASP A 157 46.02 28.81 34.79
C ASP A 157 46.90 28.14 33.71
N ALA A 158 47.94 28.86 33.25
CA ALA A 158 48.82 28.41 32.16
C ALA A 158 49.66 27.16 32.53
N ASP A 159 49.83 26.89 33.82
CA ASP A 159 50.52 25.71 34.34
C ASP A 159 49.55 24.56 34.64
N GLY A 160 48.25 24.75 34.37
CA GLY A 160 47.20 23.77 34.60
C GLY A 160 46.75 23.69 36.06
N VAL A 161 47.11 24.67 36.90
CA VAL A 161 46.70 24.73 38.30
C VAL A 161 45.28 25.30 38.39
N PRO A 162 44.38 24.70 39.19
CA PRO A 162 43.02 25.21 39.33
C PRO A 162 42.95 26.61 39.92
N VAL A 163 42.12 27.47 39.32
CA VAL A 163 41.90 28.85 39.79
C VAL A 163 40.63 28.89 40.65
N ALA A 164 40.78 29.12 41.95
CA ALA A 164 39.67 29.22 42.90
C ALA A 164 39.15 30.66 43.03
N GLY A 165 37.83 30.82 43.28
CA GLY A 165 37.18 32.12 43.48
C GLY A 165 36.90 32.92 42.20
N GLN A 166 37.16 32.35 41.02
CA GLN A 166 36.93 33.01 39.73
C GLN A 166 35.44 33.02 39.39
N PRO A 167 34.82 34.18 39.10
CA PRO A 167 33.43 34.23 38.63
C PRO A 167 33.27 33.62 37.23
N VAL A 168 32.27 32.76 37.08
CA VAL A 168 31.82 32.21 35.79
C VAL A 168 30.36 32.59 35.58
N TYR A 169 30.08 33.25 34.46
CA TYR A 169 28.73 33.64 34.06
C TYR A 169 28.12 32.55 33.19
N PHE A 170 26.90 32.18 33.51
CA PHE A 170 26.06 31.25 32.77
C PHE A 170 24.83 32.00 32.26
N GLY A 171 24.49 31.85 30.98
CA GLY A 171 23.31 32.47 30.39
C GLY A 171 22.67 31.55 29.37
N ILE A 172 21.34 31.57 29.28
CA ILE A 172 20.64 30.85 28.22
C ILE A 172 20.58 31.77 27.01
N VAL A 173 21.20 31.35 25.90
CA VAL A 173 21.29 32.14 24.66
C VAL A 173 20.35 31.63 23.58
N ASN A 174 19.95 30.36 23.63
CA ASN A 174 18.95 29.78 22.74
C ASN A 174 18.05 28.80 23.50
N ALA A 175 16.77 28.75 23.14
CA ALA A 175 15.80 27.83 23.70
C ALA A 175 14.73 27.47 22.64
N PRO A 176 14.19 26.24 22.66
CA PRO A 176 13.13 25.83 21.76
C PRO A 176 11.79 26.50 22.08
N GLU A 177 10.88 26.49 21.11
CA GLU A 177 9.50 26.95 21.28
C GLU A 177 8.80 26.18 22.42
N GLY A 178 8.15 26.89 23.35
CA GLY A 178 7.49 26.28 24.52
C GLY A 178 8.07 26.67 25.88
N GLY A 179 9.01 27.61 25.93
CA GLY A 179 9.40 28.30 27.17
C GLY A 179 10.88 28.19 27.51
N ALA A 180 11.42 29.25 28.11
CA ALA A 180 12.82 29.36 28.49
C ALA A 180 13.18 28.38 29.61
N ALA A 181 14.38 27.80 29.53
CA ALA A 181 14.98 27.09 30.66
C ALA A 181 15.30 28.10 31.79
N ARG A 182 15.61 27.58 32.97
CA ARG A 182 16.07 28.37 34.13
C ARG A 182 17.39 27.80 34.64
N LEU A 183 18.28 28.69 35.06
CA LEU A 183 19.53 28.32 35.71
C LEU A 183 19.35 28.42 37.23
N SER A 184 19.99 27.53 37.99
CA SER A 184 20.03 27.67 39.45
C SER A 184 20.81 28.92 39.86
N ASP A 185 21.92 29.16 39.17
CA ASP A 185 22.83 30.27 39.40
C ASP A 185 23.29 30.81 38.03
N GLU A 186 23.05 32.10 37.77
CA GLU A 186 23.54 32.79 36.55
C GLU A 186 25.02 33.19 36.69
N VAL A 187 25.52 33.24 37.93
CA VAL A 187 26.93 33.49 38.25
C VAL A 187 27.35 32.55 39.36
N ALA A 188 28.40 31.77 39.15
CA ALA A 188 28.99 30.91 40.18
C ALA A 188 30.50 31.14 40.24
N ALA A 189 31.05 31.20 41.47
CA ALA A 189 32.49 31.25 41.68
C ALA A 189 33.09 29.84 41.65
N THR A 190 34.30 29.71 41.12
CA THR A 190 35.02 28.42 41.13
C THR A 190 35.41 27.99 42.54
N ASP A 191 35.27 26.69 42.83
CA ASP A 191 35.70 26.08 44.09
C ASP A 191 37.23 25.87 44.17
N SER A 192 37.73 25.23 45.23
CA SER A 192 39.16 24.93 45.39
C SER A 192 39.73 23.98 44.33
N SER A 193 38.88 23.28 43.58
CA SER A 193 39.26 22.45 42.42
C SER A 193 39.17 23.21 41.10
N GLY A 194 38.88 24.51 41.15
CA GLY A 194 38.74 25.41 40.01
C GLY A 194 37.41 25.26 39.27
N VAL A 195 36.39 24.65 39.88
CA VAL A 195 35.13 24.31 39.18
C VAL A 195 33.99 25.21 39.62
N ALA A 196 33.31 25.84 38.66
CA ALA A 196 32.02 26.51 38.82
C ALA A 196 30.90 25.63 38.25
N ARG A 197 29.70 25.65 38.85
CA ARG A 197 28.58 24.77 38.45
C ARG A 197 27.26 25.53 38.44
N THR A 198 26.37 25.18 37.51
CA THR A 198 24.96 25.62 37.51
C THR A 198 24.05 24.46 37.09
N ARG A 199 22.84 24.36 37.65
CA ARG A 199 21.83 23.38 37.18
C ARG A 199 20.87 24.04 36.21
N VAL A 200 20.47 23.30 35.18
CA VAL A 200 19.48 23.74 34.20
C VAL A 200 18.14 23.06 34.48
N THR A 201 17.10 23.84 34.68
CA THR A 201 15.70 23.40 34.65
C THR A 201 15.14 23.67 33.27
N LEU A 202 14.76 22.62 32.54
CA LEU A 202 14.28 22.70 31.17
C LEU A 202 12.91 23.38 31.10
N GLY A 203 12.64 24.04 29.98
CA GLY A 203 11.31 24.54 29.64
C GLY A 203 10.37 23.42 29.18
N SER A 204 9.16 23.77 28.72
CA SER A 204 8.16 22.77 28.27
C SER A 204 8.32 22.33 26.81
N GLY A 205 9.23 22.96 26.06
CA GLY A 205 9.53 22.69 24.66
C GLY A 205 10.41 21.47 24.43
N THR A 206 10.33 20.91 23.21
CA THR A 206 11.25 19.87 22.72
C THR A 206 12.34 20.52 21.87
N GLY A 207 13.61 20.23 22.16
CA GLY A 207 14.75 20.69 21.36
C GLY A 207 16.01 20.99 22.18
N GLY A 208 17.02 21.55 21.51
CA GLY A 208 18.26 22.00 22.12
C GLY A 208 18.12 23.36 22.80
N TYR A 209 18.67 23.47 24.00
CA TYR A 209 18.86 24.68 24.79
C TYR A 209 20.36 24.98 24.80
N GLU A 210 20.74 26.20 24.46
CA GLU A 210 22.12 26.64 24.46
C GLU A 210 22.41 27.47 25.71
N VAL A 211 23.32 26.97 26.53
CA VAL A 211 23.83 27.65 27.72
C VAL A 211 25.22 28.18 27.42
N GLU A 212 25.35 29.49 27.36
CA GLU A 212 26.62 30.18 27.18
C GLU A 212 27.37 30.26 28.51
N VAL A 213 28.66 29.96 28.46
CA VAL A 213 29.61 30.00 29.56
C VAL A 213 30.66 31.08 29.31
N LYS A 214 30.87 31.96 30.28
CA LYS A 214 31.83 33.08 30.22
C LYS A 214 32.62 33.21 31.53
N PRO A 215 33.85 32.69 31.60
CA PRO A 215 34.74 32.93 32.73
C PRO A 215 35.41 34.31 32.62
N THR A 216 35.53 35.00 33.76
CA THR A 216 36.36 36.21 33.86
C THR A 216 37.82 35.86 34.17
N GLY A 217 38.71 36.81 33.94
CA GLY A 217 40.12 36.75 34.30
C GLY A 217 40.39 37.50 35.61
N PRO A 218 41.64 37.50 36.09
CA PRO A 218 42.03 38.12 37.36
C PRO A 218 41.82 39.65 37.39
N ASP A 219 41.81 40.29 36.21
CA ASP A 219 41.60 41.72 35.99
C ASP A 219 40.11 42.10 35.80
N GLY A 220 39.21 41.12 35.91
CA GLY A 220 37.77 41.27 35.69
C GLY A 220 37.34 41.30 34.22
N ARG A 221 38.27 41.16 33.26
CA ARG A 221 37.92 41.03 31.83
C ARG A 221 37.54 39.59 31.49
N LEU A 222 36.79 39.37 30.42
CA LEU A 222 36.47 38.01 29.98
C LEU A 222 37.72 37.30 29.46
N LEU A 223 37.97 36.07 29.93
CA LEU A 223 39.06 35.23 29.42
C LEU A 223 38.77 34.75 27.99
N THR A 224 37.50 34.56 27.66
CA THR A 224 37.06 34.02 26.38
C THR A 224 35.79 34.72 25.91
N ARG A 225 35.53 34.67 24.60
CA ARG A 225 34.15 34.79 24.11
C ARG A 225 33.32 33.64 24.69
N GLY A 226 31.99 33.82 24.73
CA GLY A 226 31.09 32.78 25.21
C GLY A 226 31.37 31.43 24.55
N VAL A 227 31.40 30.39 25.38
CA VAL A 227 31.43 28.99 24.91
C VAL A 227 30.04 28.41 25.14
N THR A 228 29.41 27.93 24.09
CA THR A 228 28.06 27.40 24.16
C THR A 228 28.07 25.92 24.53
N VAL A 229 27.24 25.56 25.48
CA VAL A 229 26.97 24.19 25.93
C VAL A 229 25.52 23.87 25.60
N GLU A 230 25.32 22.91 24.71
CA GLU A 230 23.98 22.45 24.36
C GLU A 230 23.47 21.44 25.40
N VAL A 231 22.21 21.57 25.83
CA VAL A 231 21.46 20.57 26.59
C VAL A 231 20.09 20.39 25.96
N MET A 232 19.45 19.24 26.12
CA MET A 232 18.27 18.88 25.32
C MET A 232 17.05 18.59 26.20
N GLY A 233 15.89 19.13 25.83
CA GLY A 233 14.62 18.83 26.49
C GLY A 233 13.69 18.02 25.59
N LEU A 234 13.06 16.98 26.13
CA LEU A 234 12.16 16.10 25.39
C LEU A 234 10.74 16.11 26.00
N ASN A 235 9.77 16.61 25.25
CA ASN A 235 8.35 16.49 25.56
C ASN A 235 7.77 15.26 24.83
N LEU A 236 8.06 14.07 25.36
CA LEU A 236 7.67 12.81 24.72
C LEU A 236 6.15 12.68 24.48
N PRO A 237 5.25 13.06 25.42
CA PRO A 237 3.81 12.97 25.17
C PRO A 237 3.34 13.82 23.98
N ASN A 238 3.76 15.09 23.92
CA ASN A 238 3.37 15.97 22.81
C ASN A 238 3.96 15.48 21.49
N LEU A 239 5.22 15.04 21.49
CA LEU A 239 5.86 14.46 20.31
C LEU A 239 5.08 13.27 19.75
N LEU A 240 4.67 12.33 20.62
CA LEU A 240 3.88 11.18 20.21
C LEU A 240 2.52 11.62 19.66
N ILE A 241 1.84 12.56 20.32
CA ILE A 241 0.55 13.09 19.84
C ILE A 241 0.70 13.74 18.46
N SER A 242 1.69 14.62 18.27
CA SER A 242 1.94 15.29 16.99
C SER A 242 2.32 14.29 15.90
N ALA A 243 3.21 13.34 16.18
CA ALA A 243 3.63 12.32 15.22
C ALA A 243 2.46 11.41 14.80
N PHE A 244 1.67 10.93 15.76
CA PHE A 244 0.48 10.12 15.46
C PHE A 244 -0.64 10.93 14.79
N ALA A 245 -0.78 12.22 15.11
CA ALA A 245 -1.71 13.11 14.41
C ALA A 245 -1.30 13.31 12.95
N GLY A 246 -0.02 13.60 12.69
CA GLY A 246 0.55 13.69 11.34
C GLY A 246 0.35 12.39 10.56
N LEU A 247 0.63 11.25 11.20
CA LEU A 247 0.39 9.92 10.62
C LEU A 247 -1.10 9.66 10.33
N ALA A 248 -2.01 10.02 11.23
CA ALA A 248 -3.44 9.85 11.03
C ALA A 248 -3.96 10.70 9.87
N ILE A 249 -3.53 11.96 9.78
CA ILE A 249 -3.85 12.86 8.67
C ILE A 249 -3.27 12.30 7.36
N PHE A 250 -2.04 11.79 7.39
CA PHE A 250 -1.38 11.16 6.24
C PHE A 250 -2.15 9.93 5.71
N ILE A 251 -2.50 9.00 6.61
CA ILE A 251 -3.27 7.80 6.27
C ILE A 251 -4.68 8.16 5.78
N PHE A 252 -5.34 9.11 6.44
CA PHE A 252 -6.64 9.61 6.02
C PHE A 252 -6.58 10.26 4.63
N GLY A 253 -5.54 11.05 4.35
CA GLY A 253 -5.29 11.63 3.03
C GLY A 253 -5.11 10.58 1.94
N MET A 254 -4.35 9.51 2.20
CA MET A 254 -4.21 8.38 1.27
C MET A 254 -5.55 7.67 1.02
N HIS A 255 -6.37 7.47 2.07
CA HIS A 255 -7.68 6.83 1.92
C HIS A 255 -8.61 7.69 1.06
N LEU A 256 -8.74 8.98 1.38
CA LEU A 256 -9.58 9.92 0.63
C LEU A 256 -9.13 10.05 -0.84
N MET A 257 -7.81 10.07 -1.08
CA MET A 257 -7.25 10.08 -2.42
C MET A 257 -7.61 8.81 -3.21
N SER A 258 -7.51 7.64 -2.58
CA SER A 258 -7.83 6.34 -3.19
C SER A 258 -9.32 6.26 -3.56
N ASP A 259 -10.20 6.67 -2.64
CA ASP A 259 -11.64 6.70 -2.85
C ASP A 259 -12.04 7.69 -3.96
N GLY A 260 -11.44 8.88 -3.98
CA GLY A 260 -11.66 9.89 -5.01
C GLY A 260 -11.23 9.41 -6.40
N LEU A 261 -10.06 8.77 -6.50
CA LEU A 261 -9.57 8.16 -7.73
C LEU A 261 -10.47 7.01 -8.18
N GLN A 262 -10.93 6.16 -7.25
CA GLN A 262 -11.84 5.06 -7.54
C GLN A 262 -13.20 5.56 -8.06
N LYS A 263 -13.78 6.60 -7.43
CA LYS A 263 -15.02 7.24 -7.89
C LYS A 263 -14.88 7.84 -9.29
N THR A 264 -13.70 8.39 -9.60
CA THR A 264 -13.39 8.99 -10.91
C THR A 264 -13.06 7.93 -11.97
N ALA A 265 -12.46 6.80 -11.58
CA ALA A 265 -12.07 5.71 -12.48
C ALA A 265 -13.27 4.92 -13.05
N GLY A 266 -14.38 4.81 -12.31
CA GLY A 266 -15.69 4.37 -12.80
C GLY A 266 -15.74 3.06 -13.62
N GLU A 267 -16.57 3.05 -14.67
CA GLU A 267 -17.01 1.95 -15.57
C GLU A 267 -15.89 1.14 -16.29
N LYS A 268 -14.61 1.47 -16.11
CA LYS A 268 -13.48 0.78 -16.78
C LYS A 268 -13.24 -0.65 -16.29
N MET A 269 -13.95 -1.10 -15.24
CA MET A 269 -13.79 -2.42 -14.63
C MET A 269 -14.06 -3.59 -15.59
N LYS A 270 -15.04 -3.46 -16.51
CA LYS A 270 -15.30 -4.49 -17.54
C LYS A 270 -14.14 -4.61 -18.55
N THR A 271 -13.43 -3.51 -18.82
CA THR A 271 -12.23 -3.51 -19.69
C THR A 271 -11.04 -4.12 -18.97
N ILE A 272 -10.90 -3.87 -17.67
CA ILE A 272 -9.86 -4.44 -16.81
C ILE A 272 -9.94 -5.98 -16.78
N ILE A 273 -11.13 -6.57 -16.61
CA ILE A 273 -11.31 -8.04 -16.62
C ILE A 273 -10.91 -8.65 -17.98
N ARG A 274 -11.30 -8.01 -19.08
CA ARG A 274 -10.91 -8.47 -20.43
C ARG A 274 -9.40 -8.47 -20.62
N LEU A 275 -8.70 -7.50 -20.03
CA LEU A 275 -7.24 -7.46 -20.04
C LEU A 275 -6.65 -8.57 -19.16
N PHE A 276 -7.21 -8.80 -17.97
CA PHE A 276 -6.79 -9.85 -17.03
C PHE A 276 -6.89 -11.26 -17.62
N ALA A 277 -7.93 -11.53 -18.42
CA ALA A 277 -8.20 -12.85 -18.98
C ALA A 277 -7.29 -13.25 -20.17
N ARG A 278 -6.46 -12.34 -20.71
CA ARG A 278 -5.77 -12.60 -22.00
C ARG A 278 -4.55 -13.50 -21.87
N ASN A 279 -3.49 -13.05 -21.18
CA ASN A 279 -2.29 -13.85 -20.90
C ASN A 279 -1.53 -13.25 -19.71
N ARG A 280 -0.56 -13.99 -19.15
CA ARG A 280 0.17 -13.57 -17.93
C ARG A 280 0.93 -12.24 -18.05
N PHE A 281 1.42 -11.87 -19.23
CA PHE A 281 2.15 -10.61 -19.44
C PHE A 281 1.17 -9.42 -19.47
N VAL A 282 0.06 -9.58 -20.19
CA VAL A 282 -1.02 -8.59 -20.19
C VAL A 282 -1.64 -8.50 -18.79
N GLY A 283 -1.75 -9.62 -18.08
CA GLY A 283 -2.18 -9.67 -16.68
C GLY A 283 -1.26 -8.85 -15.77
N LEU A 284 0.06 -8.98 -15.90
CA LEU A 284 1.03 -8.17 -15.15
C LEU A 284 0.89 -6.67 -15.44
N LEU A 285 0.85 -6.27 -16.71
CA LEU A 285 0.70 -4.86 -17.06
C LEU A 285 -0.64 -4.29 -16.60
N ALA A 286 -1.70 -5.07 -16.72
CA ALA A 286 -3.03 -4.68 -16.26
C ALA A 286 -3.07 -4.59 -14.73
N GLY A 287 -2.47 -5.54 -13.99
CA GLY A 287 -2.37 -5.49 -12.53
C GLY A 287 -1.61 -4.26 -12.07
N ALA A 288 -0.47 -3.96 -12.71
CA ALA A 288 0.32 -2.75 -12.44
C ALA A 288 -0.49 -1.48 -12.71
N GLY A 289 -1.15 -1.39 -13.86
CA GLY A 289 -1.96 -0.22 -14.21
C GLY A 289 -3.16 -0.01 -13.29
N VAL A 290 -3.87 -1.10 -12.94
CA VAL A 290 -5.03 -1.03 -12.05
C VAL A 290 -4.61 -0.62 -10.65
N THR A 291 -3.57 -1.25 -10.10
CA THR A 291 -3.07 -0.87 -8.78
C THR A 291 -2.45 0.51 -8.77
N ALA A 292 -1.80 0.97 -9.84
CA ALA A 292 -1.30 2.34 -9.94
C ALA A 292 -2.43 3.39 -9.92
N VAL A 293 -3.56 3.09 -10.59
CA VAL A 293 -4.71 4.00 -10.64
C VAL A 293 -5.52 3.96 -9.34
N ILE A 294 -5.80 2.77 -8.80
CA ILE A 294 -6.59 2.59 -7.58
C ILE A 294 -5.75 2.88 -6.32
N GLN A 295 -4.42 2.77 -6.41
CA GLN A 295 -3.44 2.91 -5.33
C GLN A 295 -3.58 1.89 -4.17
N SER A 296 -4.37 0.83 -4.36
CA SER A 296 -4.55 -0.25 -3.38
C SER A 296 -4.26 -1.62 -3.99
N SER A 297 -3.08 -2.18 -3.68
CA SER A 297 -2.71 -3.54 -4.09
C SER A 297 -3.51 -4.59 -3.34
N SER A 298 -3.87 -4.34 -2.08
CA SER A 298 -4.72 -5.24 -1.30
C SER A 298 -6.11 -5.36 -1.91
N ALA A 299 -6.77 -4.25 -2.27
CA ALA A 299 -8.07 -4.30 -2.96
C ALA A 299 -7.97 -5.03 -4.30
N THR A 300 -6.92 -4.74 -5.09
CA THR A 300 -6.70 -5.41 -6.38
C THR A 300 -6.46 -6.92 -6.20
N THR A 301 -5.71 -7.33 -5.16
CA THR A 301 -5.39 -8.74 -4.91
C THR A 301 -6.60 -9.50 -4.36
N VAL A 302 -7.37 -8.90 -3.45
CA VAL A 302 -8.64 -9.47 -2.96
C VAL A 302 -9.62 -9.68 -4.11
N MET A 303 -9.68 -8.73 -5.05
CA MET A 303 -10.47 -8.87 -6.28
C MET A 303 -10.01 -10.05 -7.14
N VAL A 304 -8.69 -10.20 -7.35
CA VAL A 304 -8.12 -11.35 -8.08
C VAL A 304 -8.47 -12.68 -7.40
N ILE A 305 -8.44 -12.71 -6.06
CA ILE A 305 -8.86 -13.86 -5.24
C ILE A 305 -10.35 -14.15 -5.44
N GLY A 306 -11.21 -13.14 -5.46
CA GLY A 306 -12.64 -13.30 -5.77
C GLY A 306 -12.88 -13.86 -7.17
N PHE A 307 -12.16 -13.39 -8.18
CA PHE A 307 -12.30 -13.87 -9.56
C PHE A 307 -11.86 -15.32 -9.74
N ILE A 308 -10.76 -15.74 -9.11
CA ILE A 308 -10.33 -17.14 -9.16
C ILE A 308 -11.26 -18.03 -8.31
N ASN A 309 -11.83 -17.50 -7.22
CA ASN A 309 -12.82 -18.21 -6.41
C ASN A 309 -14.13 -18.46 -7.18
N ALA A 310 -14.49 -17.51 -8.05
CA ALA A 310 -15.60 -17.57 -8.98
C ALA A 310 -15.33 -18.40 -10.25
N GLY A 311 -14.09 -18.78 -10.51
CA GLY A 311 -13.70 -19.51 -11.72
C GLY A 311 -13.58 -18.65 -12.99
N LEU A 312 -13.53 -17.33 -12.83
CA LEU A 312 -13.35 -16.36 -13.93
C LEU A 312 -11.89 -16.27 -14.39
N LEU A 313 -10.94 -16.61 -13.52
CA LEU A 313 -9.51 -16.64 -13.80
C LEU A 313 -8.92 -18.00 -13.41
N ASN A 314 -7.86 -18.40 -14.11
CA ASN A 314 -7.01 -19.51 -13.68
C ASN A 314 -5.81 -19.02 -12.86
N LEU A 315 -5.15 -19.94 -12.17
CA LEU A 315 -4.01 -19.65 -11.29
C LEU A 315 -2.89 -18.89 -12.00
N ALA A 316 -2.52 -19.29 -13.22
CA ALA A 316 -1.42 -18.64 -13.96
C ALA A 316 -1.73 -17.20 -14.37
N GLN A 317 -2.99 -16.91 -14.74
CA GLN A 317 -3.46 -15.54 -15.01
C GLN A 317 -3.44 -14.70 -13.73
N SER A 318 -3.96 -15.24 -12.63
CA SER A 318 -3.98 -14.58 -11.32
C SER A 318 -2.58 -14.24 -10.81
N ILE A 319 -1.62 -15.16 -10.93
CA ILE A 319 -0.22 -14.91 -10.55
C ILE A 319 0.36 -13.75 -11.37
N GLY A 320 0.11 -13.70 -12.69
CA GLY A 320 0.54 -12.59 -13.53
C GLY A 320 0.00 -11.25 -13.05
N ILE A 321 -1.29 -11.18 -12.72
CA ILE A 321 -1.93 -9.95 -12.22
C ILE A 321 -1.35 -9.54 -10.86
N ILE A 322 -1.17 -10.48 -9.94
CA ILE A 322 -0.57 -10.27 -8.61
C ILE A 322 0.86 -9.75 -8.72
N PHE A 323 1.66 -10.21 -9.68
CA PHE A 323 3.01 -9.65 -9.88
C PHE A 323 2.92 -8.20 -10.36
N GLY A 324 1.93 -7.90 -11.18
CA GLY A 324 1.61 -6.54 -11.61
C GLY A 324 1.25 -5.62 -10.45
N THR A 325 0.41 -6.07 -9.51
CA THR A 325 -0.04 -5.21 -8.40
C THR A 325 1.15 -4.71 -7.56
N ASN A 326 2.17 -5.53 -7.35
CA ASN A 326 3.39 -5.12 -6.64
C ASN A 326 4.18 -4.01 -7.37
N ILE A 327 4.19 -4.01 -8.71
CA ILE A 327 4.75 -2.89 -9.49
C ILE A 327 3.86 -1.64 -9.31
N GLY A 328 2.54 -1.80 -9.40
CA GLY A 328 1.59 -0.69 -9.30
C GLY A 328 1.65 0.04 -7.96
N THR A 329 1.85 -0.67 -6.85
CA THR A 329 2.00 -0.08 -5.50
C THR A 329 3.12 0.95 -5.41
N THR A 330 4.16 0.82 -6.24
CA THR A 330 5.31 1.72 -6.20
C THR A 330 4.96 3.15 -6.64
N VAL A 331 3.85 3.33 -7.37
CA VAL A 331 3.36 4.66 -7.76
C VAL A 331 3.02 5.52 -6.54
N THR A 332 2.48 4.93 -5.47
CA THR A 332 2.20 5.70 -4.25
C THR A 332 3.50 6.18 -3.60
N ALA A 333 4.54 5.34 -3.51
CA ALA A 333 5.84 5.75 -3.02
C ALA A 333 6.45 6.88 -3.87
N GLN A 334 6.29 6.80 -5.19
CA GLN A 334 6.72 7.84 -6.12
C GLN A 334 6.00 9.17 -5.84
N ILE A 335 4.68 9.16 -5.67
CA ILE A 335 3.89 10.36 -5.31
C ILE A 335 4.40 10.95 -3.99
N VAL A 336 4.47 10.13 -2.94
CA VAL A 336 4.86 10.53 -1.58
C VAL A 336 6.29 11.11 -1.53
N SER A 337 7.21 10.60 -2.32
CA SER A 337 8.63 11.04 -2.29
C SER A 337 8.89 12.42 -2.90
N PHE A 338 7.91 13.06 -3.54
CA PHE A 338 8.09 14.41 -4.08
C PHE A 338 8.04 15.45 -2.96
N ASN A 339 8.97 16.41 -2.99
CA ASN A 339 8.91 17.58 -2.11
C ASN A 339 7.88 18.58 -2.66
N VAL A 340 6.60 18.33 -2.38
CA VAL A 340 5.46 19.19 -2.74
C VAL A 340 4.77 19.74 -1.50
N SER A 341 5.51 19.88 -0.40
CA SER A 341 5.04 20.44 0.87
C SER A 341 4.33 21.79 0.69
N THR A 342 4.82 22.65 -0.21
CA THR A 342 4.23 23.95 -0.53
C THR A 342 2.87 23.87 -1.23
N LEU A 343 2.57 22.76 -1.91
CA LEU A 343 1.30 22.52 -2.59
C LEU A 343 0.25 21.89 -1.67
N ALA A 344 0.62 21.44 -0.47
CA ALA A 344 -0.30 20.77 0.46
C ALA A 344 -1.50 21.67 0.83
N MET A 345 -1.24 22.88 1.33
CA MET A 345 -2.30 23.82 1.74
C MET A 345 -3.18 24.29 0.58
N PRO A 346 -2.63 24.73 -0.58
CA PRO A 346 -3.45 25.03 -1.76
C PRO A 346 -4.31 23.85 -2.22
N ALA A 347 -3.78 22.62 -2.18
CA ALA A 347 -4.53 21.41 -2.54
C ALA A 347 -5.67 21.13 -1.54
N ILE A 348 -5.46 21.33 -0.23
CA ILE A 348 -6.54 21.21 0.76
C ILE A 348 -7.68 22.19 0.45
N ILE A 349 -7.36 23.46 0.19
CA ILE A 349 -8.36 24.50 -0.11
C ILE A 349 -9.12 24.15 -1.40
N ALA A 350 -8.39 23.88 -2.49
CA ALA A 350 -8.99 23.56 -3.79
C ALA A 350 -9.82 22.26 -3.74
N GLY A 351 -9.29 21.23 -3.10
CA GLY A 351 -9.96 19.94 -2.91
C GLY A 351 -11.24 20.08 -2.11
N LEU A 352 -11.24 20.86 -1.03
CA LEU A 352 -12.42 21.13 -0.21
C LEU A 352 -13.50 21.90 -1.00
N LEU A 353 -13.11 22.91 -1.77
CA LEU A 353 -14.04 23.66 -2.63
C LEU A 353 -14.70 22.75 -3.68
N LEU A 354 -13.91 21.87 -4.32
CA LEU A 354 -14.41 20.89 -5.28
C LEU A 354 -15.27 19.80 -4.62
N PHE A 355 -14.97 19.42 -3.38
CA PHE A 355 -15.69 18.39 -2.63
C PHE A 355 -17.16 18.78 -2.38
N PHE A 356 -17.44 20.05 -2.13
CA PHE A 356 -18.81 20.55 -1.90
C PHE A 356 -19.66 20.65 -3.18
N ILE A 357 -19.06 20.45 -4.36
CA ILE A 357 -19.81 20.44 -5.61
C ILE A 357 -20.66 19.16 -5.69
N PRO A 358 -21.98 19.26 -5.95
CA PRO A 358 -22.89 18.11 -5.89
C PRO A 358 -22.69 17.07 -7.01
N TYR A 359 -21.87 17.37 -8.02
CA TYR A 359 -21.61 16.47 -9.15
C TYR A 359 -20.59 15.38 -8.78
N ARG A 360 -20.96 14.10 -8.96
CA ARG A 360 -20.16 12.91 -8.57
C ARG A 360 -18.69 12.96 -9.03
N ASN A 361 -18.44 13.33 -10.29
CA ASN A 361 -17.07 13.37 -10.82
C ASN A 361 -16.25 14.54 -10.24
N CYS A 362 -16.86 15.72 -10.08
CA CYS A 362 -16.20 16.87 -9.47
C CYS A 362 -15.89 16.59 -8.00
N ARG A 363 -16.82 15.96 -7.29
CA ARG A 363 -16.63 15.51 -5.91
C ARG A 363 -15.50 14.47 -5.80
N GLY A 364 -15.43 13.49 -6.71
CA GLY A 364 -14.33 12.52 -6.74
C GLY A 364 -12.96 13.16 -7.00
N ILE A 365 -12.88 14.14 -7.90
CA ILE A 365 -11.66 14.95 -8.09
C ILE A 365 -11.36 15.77 -6.83
N GLY A 366 -12.37 16.36 -6.19
CA GLY A 366 -12.23 17.10 -4.93
C GLY A 366 -11.68 16.23 -3.81
N GLU A 367 -12.20 15.02 -3.61
CA GLU A 367 -11.67 14.02 -2.67
C GLU A 367 -10.21 13.66 -3.01
N THR A 368 -9.89 13.48 -4.29
CA THR A 368 -8.52 13.18 -4.74
C THR A 368 -7.54 14.29 -4.37
N VAL A 369 -7.88 15.54 -4.71
CA VAL A 369 -7.02 16.72 -4.47
C VAL A 369 -6.95 17.05 -2.97
N LEU A 370 -8.05 16.91 -2.24
CA LEU A 370 -8.10 17.08 -0.79
C LEU A 370 -7.25 16.02 -0.07
N GLY A 371 -7.37 14.76 -0.51
CA GLY A 371 -6.58 13.64 0.00
C GLY A 371 -5.09 13.83 -0.25
N PHE A 372 -4.72 14.29 -1.45
CA PHE A 372 -3.35 14.71 -1.77
C PHE A 372 -2.86 15.80 -0.80
N GLY A 373 -3.67 16.84 -0.56
CA GLY A 373 -3.34 17.91 0.37
C GLY A 373 -3.10 17.42 1.80
N PHE A 374 -4.01 16.61 2.35
CA PHE A 374 -3.84 16.02 3.68
C PHE A 374 -2.65 15.07 3.77
N LEU A 375 -2.40 14.27 2.73
CA LEU A 375 -1.25 13.39 2.66
C LEU A 375 0.05 14.18 2.86
N PHE A 376 0.30 15.23 2.07
CA PHE A 376 1.53 16.00 2.21
C PHE A 376 1.57 16.83 3.50
N TYR A 377 0.44 17.38 3.94
CA TYR A 377 0.38 18.12 5.21
C TYR A 377 0.73 17.23 6.41
N GLY A 378 0.19 16.01 6.46
CA GLY A 378 0.52 15.03 7.50
C GLY A 378 1.99 14.62 7.48
N MET A 379 2.60 14.53 6.29
CA MET A 379 4.03 14.25 6.15
C MET A 379 4.91 15.40 6.64
N VAL A 380 4.55 16.65 6.35
CA VAL A 380 5.27 17.84 6.86
C VAL A 380 5.22 17.86 8.38
N LEU A 381 4.01 17.73 8.95
CA LEU A 381 3.83 17.72 10.41
C LEU A 381 4.68 16.63 11.09
N MET A 382 4.74 15.44 10.49
CA MET A 382 5.56 14.35 11.03
C MET A 382 7.06 14.62 10.84
N SER A 383 7.48 15.12 9.68
CA SER A 383 8.90 15.38 9.38
C SER A 383 9.48 16.48 10.27
N ASP A 384 8.71 17.55 10.53
CA ASP A 384 9.12 18.64 11.41
C ASP A 384 9.36 18.16 12.85
N GLU A 385 8.54 17.23 13.35
CA GLU A 385 8.72 16.64 14.68
C GLU A 385 9.90 15.67 14.74
N LEU A 386 10.07 14.85 13.69
CA LEU A 386 11.16 13.88 13.61
C LEU A 386 12.53 14.53 13.46
N THR A 387 12.64 15.63 12.69
CA THR A 387 13.88 16.41 12.56
C THR A 387 14.27 17.08 13.87
N ARG A 388 13.32 17.61 14.64
CA ARG A 388 13.59 18.21 15.96
C ARG A 388 14.21 17.24 16.97
N ILE A 389 13.97 15.93 16.82
CA ILE A 389 14.48 14.90 17.73
C ILE A 389 15.65 14.09 17.16
N ALA A 390 16.01 14.29 15.89
CA ALA A 390 16.97 13.44 15.20
C ALA A 390 18.35 13.45 15.88
N ASP A 391 18.74 14.55 16.51
CA ASP A 391 20.03 14.73 17.18
C ASP A 391 20.06 14.26 18.64
N PHE A 392 18.91 13.84 19.19
CA PHE A 392 18.82 13.43 20.60
C PHE A 392 19.60 12.14 20.86
N PRO A 393 20.44 12.06 21.92
CA PRO A 393 21.21 10.87 22.25
C PRO A 393 20.38 9.59 22.42
N THR A 394 19.19 9.67 23.01
CA THR A 394 18.30 8.51 23.15
C THR A 394 17.73 8.06 21.81
N VAL A 395 17.40 9.00 20.92
CA VAL A 395 16.83 8.70 19.61
C VAL A 395 17.90 8.10 18.71
N THR A 396 19.05 8.76 18.57
CA THR A 396 20.20 8.25 17.82
C THR A 396 20.64 6.86 18.29
N ARG A 397 20.69 6.62 19.61
CA ARG A 397 20.99 5.28 20.16
C ARG A 397 19.93 4.25 19.77
N LEU A 398 18.65 4.60 19.84
CA LEU A 398 17.57 3.69 19.43
C LEU A 398 17.69 3.31 17.96
N PHE A 399 17.89 4.28 17.07
CA PHE A 399 18.02 4.03 15.63
C PHE A 399 19.33 3.32 15.27
N SER A 400 20.42 3.55 16.02
CA SER A 400 21.71 2.87 15.80
C SER A 400 21.64 1.34 15.95
N HIS A 401 20.69 0.81 16.73
CA HIS A 401 20.50 -0.65 16.86
C HIS A 401 19.99 -1.32 15.58
N PHE A 402 19.37 -0.55 14.68
CA PHE A 402 18.82 -1.02 13.42
C PHE A 402 19.48 -0.37 12.21
N ASP A 403 20.54 0.41 12.43
CA ASP A 403 21.30 1.05 11.36
C ASP A 403 22.01 -0.03 10.53
N CYS A 404 21.69 -0.05 9.24
CA CYS A 404 22.20 -1.01 8.29
C CYS A 404 23.41 -0.47 7.50
N THR A 405 23.96 0.69 7.87
CA THR A 405 25.17 1.25 7.25
C THR A 405 26.30 0.21 7.28
N PRO A 406 27.03 0.00 6.16
CA PRO A 406 28.15 -0.93 6.13
C PRO A 406 29.21 -0.62 7.20
N LEU A 407 29.62 -1.65 7.94
CA LEU A 407 30.79 -1.65 8.81
C LEU A 407 31.88 -2.47 8.09
N ASP A 408 33.06 -1.89 7.88
CA ASP A 408 34.15 -2.52 7.11
C ASP A 408 33.72 -3.01 5.71
N GLY A 409 32.91 -2.21 5.01
CA GLY A 409 32.43 -2.51 3.65
C GLY A 409 31.26 -3.50 3.57
N VAL A 410 30.77 -4.04 4.70
CA VAL A 410 29.67 -5.02 4.71
C VAL A 410 28.50 -4.58 5.59
N MET A 411 27.28 -4.70 5.07
CA MET A 411 26.07 -4.40 5.85
C MET A 411 25.91 -5.38 7.03
N PRO A 412 25.60 -4.90 8.25
CA PRO A 412 25.41 -5.76 9.41
C PRO A 412 24.15 -6.63 9.26
N PHE A 413 24.34 -7.95 9.07
CA PHE A 413 23.25 -8.90 8.81
C PHE A 413 22.14 -8.87 9.88
N GLY A 414 22.51 -8.74 11.15
CA GLY A 414 21.54 -8.66 12.26
C GLY A 414 20.62 -7.45 12.16
N ALA A 415 21.16 -6.26 11.84
CA ALA A 415 20.38 -5.05 11.66
C ALA A 415 19.49 -5.14 10.42
N VAL A 416 20.00 -5.69 9.32
CA VAL A 416 19.23 -5.90 8.07
C VAL A 416 18.00 -6.77 8.31
N ILE A 417 18.17 -7.91 8.98
CA ILE A 417 17.05 -8.80 9.31
C ILE A 417 16.10 -8.15 10.32
N GLY A 418 16.63 -7.42 11.31
CA GLY A 418 15.82 -6.65 12.26
C GLY A 418 14.93 -5.62 11.58
N ALA A 419 15.50 -4.79 10.72
CA ALA A 419 14.79 -3.79 9.93
C ALA A 419 13.74 -4.43 9.00
N LEU A 420 14.08 -5.54 8.32
CA LEU A 420 13.13 -6.30 7.51
C LEU A 420 11.93 -6.80 8.34
N CYS A 421 12.18 -7.38 9.51
CA CYS A 421 11.11 -7.84 10.40
C CYS A 421 10.21 -6.70 10.89
N ILE A 422 10.79 -5.53 11.20
CA ILE A 422 10.01 -4.34 11.59
C ILE A 422 9.06 -3.95 10.45
N GLY A 423 9.58 -3.81 9.23
CA GLY A 423 8.76 -3.44 8.07
C GLY A 423 7.63 -4.46 7.80
N LEU A 424 7.93 -5.74 7.96
CA LEU A 424 6.97 -6.85 7.84
C LEU A 424 5.85 -6.74 8.88
N VAL A 425 6.19 -6.57 10.16
CA VAL A 425 5.21 -6.51 11.27
C VAL A 425 4.36 -5.24 11.17
N VAL A 426 5.00 -4.08 10.97
CA VAL A 426 4.29 -2.81 10.83
C VAL A 426 3.29 -2.87 9.69
N THR A 427 3.67 -3.45 8.54
CA THR A 427 2.77 -3.54 7.40
C THR A 427 1.66 -4.57 7.61
N MET A 428 1.91 -5.67 8.32
CA MET A 428 0.83 -6.61 8.66
C MET A 428 -0.21 -6.00 9.60
N ILE A 429 0.22 -5.13 10.52
CA ILE A 429 -0.67 -4.41 11.45
C ILE A 429 -1.46 -3.34 10.70
N ILE A 430 -0.78 -2.50 9.93
CA ILE A 430 -1.40 -1.40 9.16
C ILE A 430 -2.22 -1.93 7.97
N GLN A 431 -1.87 -3.11 7.47
CA GLN A 431 -2.47 -3.76 6.29
C GLN A 431 -2.38 -2.95 5.00
N SER A 432 -1.48 -1.95 4.94
CA SER A 432 -1.24 -1.11 3.77
C SER A 432 0.27 -0.89 3.57
N SER A 433 0.84 -1.52 2.54
CA SER A 433 2.25 -1.37 2.19
C SER A 433 2.59 0.03 1.70
N SER A 434 1.67 0.72 1.03
CA SER A 434 1.84 2.12 0.65
C SER A 434 1.96 3.03 1.87
N ALA A 435 1.14 2.80 2.91
CA ALA A 435 1.23 3.56 4.14
C ALA A 435 2.54 3.30 4.90
N SER A 436 2.94 2.03 5.02
CA SER A 436 4.20 1.66 5.65
C SER A 436 5.42 2.21 4.88
N THR A 437 5.42 2.16 3.55
CA THR A 437 6.46 2.77 2.72
C THR A 437 6.47 4.29 2.86
N GLY A 438 5.31 4.93 3.02
CA GLY A 438 5.21 6.35 3.29
C GLY A 438 5.84 6.77 4.63
N ILE A 439 5.62 5.99 5.68
CA ILE A 439 6.30 6.18 6.97
C ILE A 439 7.82 6.06 6.81
N ILE A 440 8.29 5.05 6.08
CA ILE A 440 9.73 4.85 5.81
C ILE A 440 10.32 6.05 5.05
N ILE A 441 9.62 6.52 4.01
CA ILE A 441 10.05 7.71 3.24
C ILE A 441 10.15 8.94 4.14
N ALA A 442 9.18 9.15 5.03
CA ALA A 442 9.18 10.30 5.93
C ALA A 442 10.24 10.20 7.04
N LEU A 443 10.52 9.00 7.56
CA LEU A 443 11.67 8.78 8.46
C LEU A 443 13.00 9.09 7.76
N GLY A 444 13.11 8.75 6.47
CA GLY A 444 14.28 9.12 5.65
C GLY A 444 14.35 10.62 5.35
N ALA A 445 13.20 11.27 5.12
CA ALA A 445 13.13 12.73 4.95
C ALA A 445 13.58 13.48 6.21
N GLY A 446 13.25 12.94 7.39
CA GLY A 446 13.66 13.49 8.69
C GLY A 446 15.09 13.16 9.12
N GLY A 447 15.86 12.42 8.31
CA GLY A 447 17.25 12.07 8.60
C GLY A 447 17.43 10.96 9.64
N LEU A 448 16.36 10.35 10.14
CA LEU A 448 16.42 9.31 11.17
C LEU A 448 16.88 7.95 10.64
N ILE A 449 16.65 7.69 9.34
CA ILE A 449 17.11 6.49 8.68
C ILE A 449 17.77 6.84 7.34
N ASN A 450 18.86 6.14 7.04
CA ASN A 450 19.53 6.21 5.74
C ASN A 450 18.91 5.22 4.73
N LEU A 451 19.39 5.27 3.49
CA LEU A 451 18.94 4.37 2.41
C LEU A 451 19.21 2.90 2.74
N TYR A 452 20.34 2.59 3.38
CA TYR A 452 20.72 1.24 3.79
C TYR A 452 19.69 0.60 4.73
N THR A 453 19.13 1.39 5.64
CA THR A 453 18.14 0.95 6.63
C THR A 453 16.72 0.97 6.07
N ALA A 454 16.40 1.96 5.24
CA ALA A 454 15.09 2.09 4.60
C ALA A 454 14.77 0.89 3.69
N MET A 455 15.75 0.36 2.96
CA MET A 455 15.49 -0.74 2.01
C MET A 455 15.05 -2.05 2.66
N PRO A 456 15.73 -2.61 3.67
CA PRO A 456 15.22 -3.75 4.42
C PRO A 456 13.81 -3.53 4.96
N LEU A 457 13.49 -2.35 5.50
CA LEU A 457 12.13 -2.00 5.95
C LEU A 457 11.10 -2.11 4.80
N VAL A 458 11.43 -1.60 3.62
CA VAL A 458 10.58 -1.69 2.42
C VAL A 458 10.39 -3.15 1.96
N LEU A 459 11.45 -3.97 1.97
CA LEU A 459 11.37 -5.39 1.65
C LEU A 459 10.44 -6.12 2.63
N GLY A 460 10.57 -5.82 3.93
CA GLY A 460 9.66 -6.28 4.96
C GLY A 460 8.22 -5.90 4.66
N ALA A 461 7.98 -4.63 4.32
CA ALA A 461 6.64 -4.14 3.99
C ALA A 461 5.99 -4.86 2.81
N ASN A 462 6.77 -5.15 1.76
CA ASN A 462 6.32 -5.93 0.62
C ASN A 462 5.89 -7.36 1.00
N ILE A 463 6.61 -8.04 1.90
CA ILE A 463 6.17 -9.34 2.43
C ILE A 463 4.91 -9.18 3.29
N GLY A 464 4.88 -8.18 4.17
CA GLY A 464 3.78 -7.92 5.10
C GLY A 464 2.45 -7.68 4.39
N THR A 465 2.44 -7.01 3.23
CA THR A 465 1.21 -6.74 2.46
C THR A 465 0.44 -8.00 2.07
N THR A 466 1.12 -9.15 2.00
CA THR A 466 0.54 -10.43 1.56
C THR A 466 -0.47 -11.00 2.57
N VAL A 467 -0.47 -10.51 3.83
CA VAL A 467 -1.43 -10.95 4.86
C VAL A 467 -2.88 -10.77 4.41
N THR A 468 -3.18 -9.68 3.72
CA THR A 468 -4.54 -9.35 3.25
C THR A 468 -5.08 -10.39 2.26
N ALA A 469 -4.23 -10.84 1.34
CA ALA A 469 -4.53 -11.91 0.40
C ALA A 469 -4.79 -13.24 1.11
N GLN A 470 -3.98 -13.54 2.14
CA GLN A 470 -4.13 -14.77 2.90
C GLN A 470 -5.44 -14.79 3.69
N LEU A 471 -5.79 -13.69 4.35
CA LEU A 471 -7.05 -13.54 5.06
C LEU A 471 -8.26 -13.69 4.12
N ALA A 472 -8.23 -13.05 2.95
CA ALA A 472 -9.29 -13.16 1.95
C ALA A 472 -9.45 -14.57 1.36
N ALA A 473 -8.36 -15.34 1.29
CA ALA A 473 -8.40 -16.70 0.76
C ALA A 473 -8.87 -17.76 1.77
N ILE A 474 -8.96 -17.46 3.08
CA ILE A 474 -9.40 -18.41 4.12
C ILE A 474 -10.73 -19.08 3.78
N PRO A 475 -11.83 -18.34 3.46
CA PRO A 475 -13.12 -18.93 3.10
C PRO A 475 -13.20 -19.42 1.64
N ALA A 476 -12.18 -19.17 0.82
CA ALA A 476 -12.22 -19.40 -0.61
C ALA A 476 -11.83 -20.85 -1.01
N ASN A 477 -12.04 -21.19 -2.28
CA ASN A 477 -11.69 -22.49 -2.83
C ASN A 477 -10.16 -22.72 -2.86
N ARG A 478 -9.73 -23.96 -3.13
CA ARG A 478 -8.29 -24.30 -3.08
C ARG A 478 -7.44 -23.55 -4.12
N VAL A 479 -8.00 -23.19 -5.27
CA VAL A 479 -7.27 -22.45 -6.29
C VAL A 479 -7.03 -21.00 -5.84
N ALA A 480 -8.01 -20.39 -5.18
CA ALA A 480 -7.86 -19.08 -4.56
C ALA A 480 -6.77 -19.08 -3.46
N LYS A 481 -6.73 -20.13 -2.63
CA LYS A 481 -5.65 -20.33 -1.64
C LYS A 481 -4.26 -20.49 -2.29
N GLN A 482 -4.19 -21.19 -3.43
CA GLN A 482 -2.94 -21.28 -4.21
C GLN A 482 -2.50 -19.92 -4.73
N ALA A 483 -3.41 -19.06 -5.18
CA ALA A 483 -3.07 -17.72 -5.65
C ALA A 483 -2.58 -16.81 -4.50
N ALA A 484 -3.22 -16.86 -3.34
CA ALA A 484 -2.76 -16.13 -2.16
C ALA A 484 -1.38 -16.62 -1.67
N LEU A 485 -1.14 -17.93 -1.67
CA LEU A 485 0.19 -18.50 -1.42
C LEU A 485 1.23 -18.04 -2.45
N ALA A 486 0.87 -18.00 -3.74
CA ALA A 486 1.77 -17.52 -4.78
C ALA A 486 2.18 -16.05 -4.56
N HIS A 487 1.27 -15.22 -4.03
CA HIS A 487 1.58 -13.84 -3.66
C HIS A 487 2.65 -13.77 -2.55
N THR A 488 2.52 -14.56 -1.48
CA THR A 488 3.53 -14.64 -0.42
C THR A 488 4.86 -15.17 -0.94
N LEU A 489 4.84 -16.27 -1.69
CA LEU A 489 6.07 -16.88 -2.23
C LEU A 489 6.81 -15.94 -3.18
N PHE A 490 6.10 -15.15 -4.00
CA PHE A 490 6.70 -14.15 -4.86
C PHE A 490 7.46 -13.07 -4.08
N ASN A 491 6.80 -12.47 -3.07
CA ASN A 491 7.43 -11.41 -2.27
C ASN A 491 8.61 -11.93 -1.44
N VAL A 492 8.49 -13.14 -0.88
CA VAL A 492 9.60 -13.79 -0.16
C VAL A 492 10.76 -14.09 -1.11
N ALA A 493 10.50 -14.70 -2.28
CA ALA A 493 11.54 -15.00 -3.26
C ALA A 493 12.23 -13.73 -3.78
N GLY A 494 11.46 -12.67 -4.09
CA GLY A 494 12.00 -11.37 -4.47
C GLY A 494 12.89 -10.77 -3.41
N THR A 495 12.43 -10.81 -2.15
CA THR A 495 13.21 -10.32 -1.01
C THR A 495 14.52 -11.09 -0.85
N LEU A 496 14.49 -12.43 -0.94
CA LEU A 496 15.70 -13.25 -0.88
C LEU A 496 16.68 -12.93 -2.02
N ILE A 497 16.18 -12.73 -3.24
CA ILE A 497 17.00 -12.28 -4.37
C ILE A 497 17.63 -10.94 -4.05
N MET A 498 16.85 -9.96 -3.58
CA MET A 498 17.36 -8.63 -3.27
C MET A 498 18.39 -8.63 -2.14
N LEU A 499 18.21 -9.47 -1.12
CA LEU A 499 19.20 -9.64 -0.06
C LEU A 499 20.55 -10.08 -0.61
N VAL A 500 20.61 -10.93 -1.64
CA VAL A 500 21.89 -11.28 -2.30
C VAL A 500 22.56 -10.03 -2.88
N PHE A 501 21.80 -9.16 -3.55
CA PHE A 501 22.34 -7.93 -4.14
C PHE A 501 22.81 -6.89 -3.10
N PHE A 502 22.38 -6.97 -1.84
CA PHE A 502 22.91 -6.14 -0.75
C PHE A 502 24.33 -6.52 -0.34
N TYR A 503 24.81 -7.72 -0.69
CA TYR A 503 26.14 -8.21 -0.34
C TYR A 503 27.04 -8.42 -1.57
N VAL A 504 26.62 -7.97 -2.75
CA VAL A 504 27.46 -7.98 -3.95
C VAL A 504 28.09 -6.59 -4.10
N PRO A 505 29.39 -6.42 -3.83
CA PRO A 505 30.06 -5.12 -3.95
C PRO A 505 30.18 -4.69 -5.43
N TRP A 506 30.22 -3.39 -5.68
CA TRP A 506 30.42 -2.82 -7.01
C TRP A 506 31.56 -1.79 -7.03
N GLY A 507 32.54 -2.02 -7.91
CA GLY A 507 33.66 -1.10 -8.09
C GLY A 507 34.61 -1.03 -6.88
N ALA A 508 35.40 0.04 -6.81
CA ALA A 508 36.37 0.29 -5.74
C ALA A 508 35.77 0.96 -4.49
N THR A 509 34.49 1.39 -4.56
CA THR A 509 33.80 2.13 -3.50
C THR A 509 33.18 1.23 -2.43
N GLU A 510 33.25 -0.10 -2.59
CA GLU A 510 32.69 -1.13 -1.69
C GLU A 510 31.16 -1.02 -1.41
N VAL A 511 30.46 -0.08 -2.05
CA VAL A 511 29.00 0.05 -1.97
C VAL A 511 28.34 -1.13 -2.69
N PRO A 512 27.28 -1.74 -2.14
CA PRO A 512 26.62 -2.84 -2.82
C PRO A 512 25.94 -2.39 -4.12
N VAL A 513 25.99 -3.25 -5.14
CA VAL A 513 25.59 -2.94 -6.51
C VAL A 513 24.18 -2.35 -6.63
N PHE A 514 23.22 -2.83 -5.83
CA PHE A 514 21.86 -2.33 -5.86
C PHE A 514 21.77 -0.86 -5.46
N PHE A 515 22.43 -0.50 -4.35
CA PHE A 515 22.45 0.85 -3.82
C PHE A 515 23.15 1.82 -4.78
N HIS A 516 24.23 1.36 -5.42
CA HIS A 516 24.91 2.15 -6.44
C HIS A 516 24.05 2.42 -7.67
N ILE A 517 23.30 1.41 -8.16
CA ILE A 517 22.37 1.61 -9.29
C ILE A 517 21.27 2.59 -8.92
N VAL A 518 20.72 2.50 -7.70
CA VAL A 518 19.67 3.42 -7.22
C VAL A 518 20.17 4.86 -7.21
N ASP A 519 21.36 5.10 -6.66
CA ASP A 519 21.96 6.43 -6.59
C ASP A 519 22.29 6.96 -8.00
N ALA A 520 22.85 6.13 -8.88
CA ALA A 520 23.15 6.52 -10.26
C ALA A 520 21.92 6.94 -11.09
N ILE A 521 20.73 6.41 -10.81
CA ILE A 521 19.48 6.77 -11.51
C ILE A 521 18.66 7.85 -10.79
N THR A 522 19.12 8.30 -9.62
CA THR A 522 18.39 9.25 -8.78
C THR A 522 19.17 10.56 -8.66
N PRO A 523 18.54 11.73 -8.90
CA PRO A 523 19.23 13.00 -8.66
C PRO A 523 19.58 13.20 -7.18
N GLY A 524 20.84 13.56 -6.92
CA GLY A 524 21.41 13.73 -5.58
C GLY A 524 22.43 12.64 -5.27
N ASP A 525 23.03 12.71 -4.08
CA ASP A 525 23.95 11.71 -3.57
C ASP A 525 23.48 11.28 -2.18
N ALA A 526 22.97 10.06 -2.08
CA ALA A 526 22.48 9.49 -0.83
C ALA A 526 23.60 9.05 0.13
N PHE A 527 24.85 8.99 -0.35
CA PHE A 527 26.03 8.54 0.39
C PHE A 527 27.01 9.69 0.73
N SER A 528 26.72 10.91 0.27
CA SER A 528 27.44 12.11 0.66
C SER A 528 27.36 12.39 2.18
N ALA A 529 28.30 13.21 2.69
CA ALA A 529 28.37 13.56 4.11
C ALA A 529 27.07 14.19 4.67
N ILE A 530 26.29 14.85 3.81
CA ILE A 530 24.92 15.28 4.09
C ILE A 530 24.02 14.64 3.03
N PRO A 531 23.37 13.50 3.35
CA PRO A 531 22.59 12.74 2.38
C PRO A 531 21.54 13.61 1.68
N GLN A 532 21.54 13.57 0.35
CA GLN A 532 20.67 14.39 -0.48
C GLN A 532 19.52 13.56 -1.06
N ASN A 533 18.32 14.14 -1.11
CA ASN A 533 17.14 13.54 -1.76
C ASN A 533 16.84 12.09 -1.32
N VAL A 534 17.11 11.73 -0.06
CA VAL A 534 16.87 10.38 0.49
C VAL A 534 15.44 9.86 0.21
N PRO A 535 14.36 10.68 0.34
CA PRO A 535 13.00 10.25 -0.01
C PRO A 535 12.86 9.70 -1.44
N ARG A 536 13.50 10.35 -2.42
CA ARG A 536 13.47 9.94 -3.83
C ARG A 536 14.27 8.67 -4.06
N HIS A 537 15.41 8.53 -3.40
CA HIS A 537 16.21 7.29 -3.43
C HIS A 537 15.42 6.10 -2.90
N ILE A 538 14.69 6.27 -1.79
CA ILE A 538 13.83 5.22 -1.23
C ILE A 538 12.74 4.81 -2.22
N ALA A 539 12.03 5.78 -2.82
CA ALA A 539 10.96 5.47 -3.78
C ALA A 539 11.49 4.82 -5.07
N ASN A 540 12.62 5.29 -5.61
CA ASN A 540 13.23 4.71 -6.80
C ASN A 540 13.75 3.29 -6.53
N ALA A 541 14.36 3.06 -5.37
CA ALA A 541 14.77 1.74 -4.96
C ALA A 541 13.59 0.77 -4.79
N HIS A 542 12.47 1.23 -4.22
CA HIS A 542 11.23 0.45 -4.14
C HIS A 542 10.69 0.09 -5.52
N THR A 543 10.64 1.04 -6.45
CA THR A 543 10.25 0.80 -7.85
C THR A 543 11.19 -0.20 -8.53
N LEU A 544 12.50 0.02 -8.44
CA LEU A 544 13.51 -0.84 -9.03
C LEU A 544 13.41 -2.27 -8.51
N PHE A 545 13.29 -2.45 -7.19
CA PHE A 545 13.11 -3.76 -6.57
C PHE A 545 11.90 -4.52 -7.12
N ASN A 546 10.72 -3.89 -7.15
CA ASN A 546 9.49 -4.56 -7.60
C ASN A 546 9.53 -4.89 -9.10
N VAL A 547 10.00 -3.96 -9.92
CA VAL A 547 10.12 -4.17 -11.37
C VAL A 547 11.15 -5.28 -11.66
N PHE A 548 12.32 -5.23 -11.03
CA PHE A 548 13.37 -6.22 -11.21
C PHE A 548 12.91 -7.62 -10.78
N THR A 549 12.29 -7.72 -9.60
CA THR A 549 11.73 -8.98 -9.09
C THR A 549 10.68 -9.54 -10.04
N ALA A 550 9.75 -8.70 -10.50
CA ALA A 550 8.72 -9.12 -11.44
C ALA A 550 9.32 -9.63 -12.75
N VAL A 551 10.30 -8.92 -13.32
CA VAL A 551 10.99 -9.32 -14.57
C VAL A 551 11.71 -10.67 -14.39
N ILE A 552 12.42 -10.87 -13.27
CA ILE A 552 13.15 -12.11 -13.00
C ILE A 552 12.21 -13.29 -12.77
N LEU A 553 11.12 -13.10 -12.02
CA LEU A 553 10.23 -14.19 -11.62
C LEU A 553 9.12 -14.48 -12.64
N LEU A 554 8.85 -13.58 -13.59
CA LEU A 554 7.80 -13.75 -14.61
C LEU A 554 7.97 -15.01 -15.51
N PRO A 555 9.19 -15.41 -15.93
CA PRO A 555 9.40 -16.69 -16.61
C PRO A 555 9.03 -17.91 -15.73
N PHE A 556 9.13 -17.76 -14.41
CA PHE A 556 8.91 -18.81 -13.41
C PHE A 556 7.47 -18.88 -12.88
N VAL A 557 6.52 -18.13 -13.45
CA VAL A 557 5.09 -18.19 -13.08
C VAL A 557 4.54 -19.62 -13.13
N MET A 558 4.88 -20.39 -14.16
CA MET A 558 4.41 -21.77 -14.27
C MET A 558 5.04 -22.66 -13.19
N PRO A 559 6.38 -22.71 -13.01
CA PRO A 559 6.99 -23.39 -11.85
C PRO A 559 6.37 -23.01 -10.51
N LEU A 560 6.15 -21.71 -10.27
CA LEU A 560 5.53 -21.22 -9.03
C LEU A 560 4.11 -21.77 -8.86
N ALA A 561 3.29 -21.77 -9.92
CA ALA A 561 1.96 -22.37 -9.90
C ALA A 561 2.01 -23.86 -9.51
N HIS A 562 2.96 -24.63 -10.06
CA HIS A 562 3.12 -26.05 -9.70
C HIS A 562 3.56 -26.23 -8.24
N VAL A 563 4.42 -25.36 -7.71
CA VAL A 563 4.78 -25.36 -6.29
C VAL A 563 3.55 -25.11 -5.42
N CYS A 564 2.73 -24.11 -5.76
CA CYS A 564 1.49 -23.83 -5.05
C CYS A 564 0.50 -25.00 -5.13
N GLU A 565 0.35 -25.63 -6.29
CA GLU A 565 -0.50 -26.82 -6.47
C GLU A 565 0.00 -28.02 -5.64
N ARG A 566 1.32 -28.18 -5.51
CA ARG A 566 1.91 -29.25 -4.70
C ARG A 566 1.73 -29.01 -3.21
N LEU A 567 1.87 -27.76 -2.75
CA LEU A 567 1.68 -27.38 -1.35
C LEU A 567 0.20 -27.40 -0.94
N ILE A 568 -0.71 -26.98 -1.84
CA ILE A 568 -2.15 -26.96 -1.62
C ILE A 568 -2.84 -27.74 -2.74
N PRO A 569 -2.91 -29.09 -2.68
CA PRO A 569 -3.47 -29.90 -3.75
C PRO A 569 -4.98 -29.70 -3.91
N ALA A 570 -5.46 -29.42 -5.13
CA ALA A 570 -6.89 -29.31 -5.45
C ALA A 570 -7.50 -30.70 -5.79
N LYS A 571 -8.71 -30.99 -5.31
CA LYS A 571 -9.45 -32.22 -5.67
C LYS A 571 -9.98 -32.12 -7.12
N ARG A 572 -10.14 -33.25 -7.83
CA ARG A 572 -10.57 -33.33 -9.25
C ARG A 572 -11.86 -32.56 -9.61
N LYS A 573 -12.75 -32.27 -8.66
CA LYS A 573 -13.93 -31.39 -8.87
C LYS A 573 -13.80 -30.16 -7.97
N ILE A 574 -13.34 -29.04 -8.54
CA ILE A 574 -13.32 -27.75 -7.85
C ILE A 574 -14.76 -27.24 -7.81
N LYS A 575 -15.28 -26.97 -6.61
CA LYS A 575 -16.54 -26.23 -6.45
C LYS A 575 -16.19 -24.74 -6.44
N TYR A 576 -16.61 -24.03 -7.48
CA TYR A 576 -16.53 -22.57 -7.54
C TYR A 576 -17.69 -21.96 -6.77
N THR A 577 -17.45 -20.82 -6.13
CA THR A 577 -18.48 -20.06 -5.41
C THR A 577 -19.24 -19.19 -6.40
N SER A 578 -20.57 -19.33 -6.46
CA SER A 578 -21.38 -18.63 -7.46
C SER A 578 -21.72 -17.18 -7.11
N LEU A 579 -21.71 -16.83 -5.82
CA LEU A 579 -21.95 -15.47 -5.30
C LEU A 579 -20.87 -15.18 -4.26
N ASP A 580 -19.82 -14.47 -4.66
CA ASP A 580 -18.66 -14.22 -3.80
C ASP A 580 -18.80 -12.86 -3.09
N PRO A 581 -18.81 -12.81 -1.74
CA PRO A 581 -18.89 -11.55 -0.99
C PRO A 581 -17.78 -10.54 -1.33
N TYR A 582 -16.58 -10.99 -1.68
CA TYR A 582 -15.46 -10.10 -2.03
C TYR A 582 -15.67 -9.37 -3.36
N LEU A 583 -16.62 -9.83 -4.19
CA LEU A 583 -16.97 -9.14 -5.43
C LEU A 583 -18.03 -8.05 -5.22
N LEU A 584 -18.61 -7.92 -4.02
CA LEU A 584 -19.57 -6.84 -3.70
C LEU A 584 -18.96 -5.45 -3.82
N GLU A 585 -17.65 -5.32 -3.60
CA GLU A 585 -16.89 -4.06 -3.84
C GLU A 585 -16.78 -3.71 -5.33
N ASN A 586 -17.17 -4.62 -6.23
CA ASN A 586 -17.16 -4.45 -7.68
C ASN A 586 -18.56 -4.73 -8.27
N PRO A 587 -19.51 -3.77 -8.16
CA PRO A 587 -20.91 -3.99 -8.51
C PRO A 587 -21.21 -4.55 -9.90
N PRO A 588 -20.54 -4.13 -11.00
CA PRO A 588 -20.79 -4.72 -12.31
C PRO A 588 -20.60 -6.23 -12.35
N ILE A 589 -19.65 -6.74 -11.55
CA ILE A 589 -19.26 -8.15 -11.54
C ILE A 589 -20.16 -8.94 -10.60
N ALA A 590 -20.48 -8.37 -9.44
CA ALA A 590 -21.48 -8.92 -8.52
C ALA A 590 -22.84 -9.14 -9.23
N LEU A 591 -23.28 -8.18 -10.04
CA LEU A 591 -24.49 -8.30 -10.87
C LEU A 591 -24.37 -9.42 -11.90
N HIS A 592 -23.25 -9.52 -12.60
CA HIS A 592 -23.01 -10.59 -13.57
C HIS A 592 -23.00 -12.00 -12.93
N GLN A 593 -22.42 -12.15 -11.74
CA GLN A 593 -22.51 -13.38 -10.96
C GLN A 593 -23.95 -13.72 -10.60
N THR A 594 -24.74 -12.71 -10.25
CA THR A 594 -26.15 -12.88 -9.91
C THR A 594 -26.96 -13.35 -11.12
N VAL A 595 -26.72 -12.79 -12.31
CA VAL A 595 -27.34 -13.27 -13.56
C VAL A 595 -26.97 -14.73 -13.83
N THR A 596 -25.69 -15.09 -13.65
CA THR A 596 -25.21 -16.47 -13.85
C THR A 596 -25.85 -17.45 -12.85
N ARG A 597 -26.02 -17.03 -11.59
CA ARG A 597 -26.66 -17.81 -10.54
C ARG A 597 -28.16 -17.95 -10.79
N LEU A 598 -28.83 -16.86 -11.19
CA LEU A 598 -30.22 -16.85 -11.61
C LEU A 598 -30.46 -17.83 -12.78
N ARG A 599 -29.63 -17.81 -13.82
CA ARG A 599 -29.72 -18.76 -14.94
C ARG A 599 -29.62 -20.21 -14.46
N THR A 600 -28.72 -20.49 -13.51
CA THR A 600 -28.56 -21.83 -12.92
C THR A 600 -29.80 -22.24 -12.12
N MET A 601 -30.37 -21.30 -11.37
CA MET A 601 -31.61 -21.47 -10.62
C MET A 601 -32.80 -21.75 -11.56
N THR A 602 -33.01 -20.92 -12.59
CA THR A 602 -34.06 -21.11 -13.61
C THR A 602 -33.95 -22.45 -14.32
N ARG A 603 -32.72 -22.88 -14.68
CA ARG A 603 -32.48 -24.20 -15.28
C ARG A 603 -32.85 -25.34 -14.32
N SER A 604 -32.50 -25.18 -13.03
CA SER A 604 -32.81 -26.18 -12.01
C SER A 604 -34.32 -26.26 -11.76
N ALA A 605 -35.01 -25.11 -11.66
CA ALA A 605 -36.46 -25.02 -11.52
C ALA A 605 -37.19 -25.68 -12.69
N TRP A 606 -36.81 -25.34 -13.93
CA TRP A 606 -37.35 -26.01 -15.11
C TRP A 606 -37.07 -27.51 -15.09
N SER A 607 -35.85 -27.94 -14.74
CA SER A 607 -35.52 -29.37 -14.68
C SER A 607 -36.34 -30.12 -13.62
N VAL A 608 -36.68 -29.50 -12.50
CA VAL A 608 -37.55 -30.11 -11.49
C VAL A 608 -38.96 -30.24 -12.05
N PHE A 609 -39.53 -29.16 -12.58
CA PHE A 609 -40.84 -29.18 -13.22
C PHE A 609 -40.94 -30.23 -14.34
N GLU A 610 -39.97 -30.24 -15.26
CA GLU A 610 -39.91 -31.14 -16.41
C GLU A 610 -39.87 -32.61 -15.98
N LYS A 611 -38.98 -32.95 -15.05
CA LYS A 611 -38.81 -34.33 -14.58
C LYS A 611 -40.02 -34.81 -13.78
N THR A 612 -40.55 -33.96 -12.91
CA THR A 612 -41.79 -34.26 -12.16
C THR A 612 -42.93 -34.57 -13.13
N MET A 613 -43.18 -33.71 -14.11
CA MET A 613 -44.25 -33.90 -15.09
C MET A 613 -44.04 -35.17 -15.93
N ARG A 614 -42.81 -35.41 -16.40
CA ARG A 614 -42.47 -36.60 -17.19
C ARG A 614 -42.67 -37.90 -16.40
N ASP A 615 -42.10 -37.97 -15.21
CA ASP A 615 -42.01 -39.23 -14.47
C ASP A 615 -43.32 -39.61 -13.78
N THR A 616 -44.07 -38.61 -13.29
CA THR A 616 -45.28 -38.86 -12.49
C THR A 616 -46.56 -38.82 -13.31
N VAL A 617 -46.68 -37.89 -14.25
CA VAL A 617 -47.91 -37.70 -15.03
C VAL A 617 -47.84 -38.42 -16.38
N LEU A 618 -46.79 -38.19 -17.17
CA LEU A 618 -46.69 -38.75 -18.53
C LEU A 618 -46.30 -40.23 -18.56
N ASN A 619 -45.50 -40.68 -17.59
CA ASN A 619 -45.06 -42.07 -17.47
C ASN A 619 -45.79 -42.85 -16.35
N GLY A 620 -46.62 -42.17 -15.55
CA GLY A 620 -47.47 -42.79 -14.52
C GLY A 620 -46.72 -43.38 -13.31
N GLY A 621 -45.48 -42.95 -13.05
CA GLY A 621 -44.65 -43.51 -11.99
C GLY A 621 -44.69 -42.73 -10.68
N TYR A 622 -45.87 -42.44 -10.13
CA TYR A 622 -45.98 -41.77 -8.83
C TYR A 622 -45.69 -42.74 -7.67
N ASP A 623 -44.68 -42.44 -6.85
CA ASP A 623 -44.34 -43.14 -5.61
C ASP A 623 -43.86 -42.15 -4.53
N ALA A 624 -43.81 -42.62 -3.27
CA ALA A 624 -43.41 -41.80 -2.13
C ALA A 624 -41.93 -41.39 -2.17
N GLU A 625 -41.07 -42.19 -2.81
CA GLU A 625 -39.63 -41.95 -2.89
C GLU A 625 -39.33 -40.77 -3.84
N LYS A 626 -39.95 -40.74 -5.02
CA LYS A 626 -39.86 -39.64 -5.98
C LYS A 626 -40.44 -38.35 -5.43
N ARG A 627 -41.54 -38.43 -4.65
CA ARG A 627 -42.10 -37.25 -3.99
C ARG A 627 -41.06 -36.59 -3.08
N GLU A 628 -40.38 -37.38 -2.26
CA GLU A 628 -39.33 -36.88 -1.36
C GLU A 628 -38.09 -36.40 -2.14
N GLU A 629 -37.71 -37.09 -3.23
CA GLU A 629 -36.62 -36.65 -4.10
C GLU A 629 -36.89 -35.27 -4.71
N TYR A 630 -38.08 -35.05 -5.28
CA TYR A 630 -38.44 -33.79 -5.90
C TYR A 630 -38.59 -32.66 -4.90
N ARG A 631 -39.13 -32.94 -3.70
CA ARG A 631 -39.18 -31.97 -2.59
C ARG A 631 -37.78 -31.50 -2.19
N LYS A 632 -36.82 -32.42 -2.03
CA LYS A 632 -35.41 -32.05 -1.75
C LYS A 632 -34.78 -31.19 -2.84
N ARG A 633 -35.19 -31.37 -4.10
CA ARG A 633 -34.69 -30.57 -5.23
C ARG A 633 -35.31 -29.18 -5.26
N GLU A 634 -36.58 -29.04 -4.90
CA GLU A 634 -37.26 -27.75 -4.75
C GLU A 634 -36.66 -26.95 -3.59
N SER A 635 -36.45 -27.54 -2.42
CA SER A 635 -35.89 -26.80 -1.27
C SER A 635 -34.44 -26.34 -1.52
N LYS A 636 -33.76 -26.92 -2.51
CA LYS A 636 -32.46 -26.44 -2.98
C LYS A 636 -32.60 -25.14 -3.79
N ILE A 637 -33.68 -24.98 -4.54
CA ILE A 637 -33.99 -23.79 -5.33
C ILE A 637 -34.36 -22.62 -4.40
N ASP A 638 -35.11 -22.87 -3.33
CA ASP A 638 -35.42 -21.86 -2.29
C ASP A 638 -34.13 -21.30 -1.69
N ARG A 639 -33.19 -22.18 -1.33
CA ARG A 639 -31.85 -21.76 -0.87
C ARG A 639 -31.13 -20.91 -1.91
N MET A 640 -31.27 -21.20 -3.22
CA MET A 640 -30.67 -20.34 -4.24
C MET A 640 -31.32 -18.96 -4.30
N GLN A 641 -32.64 -18.88 -4.11
CA GLN A 641 -33.38 -17.62 -4.06
C GLN A 641 -32.95 -16.78 -2.85
N GLU A 642 -32.85 -17.40 -1.67
CA GLU A 642 -32.36 -16.77 -0.45
C GLU A 642 -30.94 -16.22 -0.64
N GLU A 643 -30.03 -17.04 -1.20
CA GLU A 643 -28.66 -16.64 -1.52
C GLU A 643 -28.61 -15.44 -2.48
N ILE A 644 -29.37 -15.48 -3.59
CA ILE A 644 -29.44 -14.36 -4.56
C ILE A 644 -29.97 -13.10 -3.87
N THR A 645 -31.05 -13.21 -3.12
CA THR A 645 -31.71 -12.07 -2.49
C THR A 645 -30.81 -11.43 -1.44
N ALA A 646 -30.18 -12.24 -0.57
CA ALA A 646 -29.24 -11.76 0.44
C ALA A 646 -28.03 -11.07 -0.20
N TYR A 647 -27.51 -11.61 -1.31
CA TYR A 647 -26.39 -11.00 -2.04
C TYR A 647 -26.78 -9.66 -2.67
N LEU A 648 -27.96 -9.57 -3.28
CA LEU A 648 -28.49 -8.33 -3.85
C LEU A 648 -28.78 -7.25 -2.80
N VAL A 649 -29.26 -7.63 -1.61
CA VAL A 649 -29.44 -6.71 -0.48
C VAL A 649 -28.10 -6.13 -0.03
N GLN A 650 -27.08 -6.96 0.13
CA GLN A 650 -25.73 -6.49 0.47
C GLN A 650 -25.14 -5.60 -0.63
N LEU A 651 -25.43 -5.91 -1.90
CA LEU A 651 -24.99 -5.10 -3.04
C LEU A 651 -25.70 -3.74 -3.09
N ALA A 652 -26.98 -3.68 -2.74
CA ALA A 652 -27.76 -2.44 -2.67
C ALA A 652 -27.22 -1.44 -1.64
N GLN A 653 -26.45 -1.91 -0.65
CA GLN A 653 -25.78 -1.07 0.35
C GLN A 653 -24.46 -0.46 -0.15
N ARG A 654 -24.02 -0.77 -1.37
CA ARG A 654 -22.79 -0.24 -1.98
C ARG A 654 -23.09 0.96 -2.87
N GLU A 655 -22.05 1.70 -3.26
CA GLU A 655 -22.20 2.74 -4.27
C GLU A 655 -22.47 2.11 -5.65
N LEU A 656 -23.65 2.41 -6.21
CA LEU A 656 -24.09 1.89 -7.51
C LEU A 656 -24.31 3.03 -8.48
N THR A 657 -24.01 2.79 -9.76
CA THR A 657 -24.49 3.68 -10.83
C THR A 657 -26.02 3.53 -10.99
N LEU A 658 -26.66 4.54 -11.59
CA LEU A 658 -28.12 4.49 -11.80
C LEU A 658 -28.58 3.24 -12.60
N PRO A 659 -27.89 2.82 -13.68
CA PRO A 659 -28.18 1.54 -14.35
C PRO A 659 -28.07 0.33 -13.41
N GLN A 660 -26.99 0.23 -12.64
CA GLN A 660 -26.73 -0.88 -11.71
C GLN A 660 -27.80 -0.98 -10.62
N SER A 661 -28.19 0.16 -10.03
CA SER A 661 -29.26 0.22 -9.02
C SER A 661 -30.60 -0.30 -9.55
N ARG A 662 -30.92 -0.02 -10.82
CA ARG A 662 -32.15 -0.51 -11.48
C ARG A 662 -32.12 -2.01 -11.76
N MET A 663 -30.94 -2.64 -11.88
CA MET A 663 -30.84 -4.08 -12.09
C MET A 663 -31.22 -4.89 -10.85
N ILE A 664 -30.98 -4.38 -9.64
CA ILE A 664 -31.26 -5.07 -8.38
C ILE A 664 -32.71 -5.56 -8.27
N PRO A 665 -33.74 -4.68 -8.34
CA PRO A 665 -35.13 -5.13 -8.25
C PRO A 665 -35.51 -6.09 -9.40
N VAL A 666 -34.96 -5.89 -10.60
CA VAL A 666 -35.20 -6.75 -11.75
C VAL A 666 -34.71 -8.18 -11.49
N LEU A 667 -33.50 -8.32 -10.94
CA LEU A 667 -32.91 -9.61 -10.59
C LEU A 667 -33.67 -10.29 -9.44
N THR A 668 -34.06 -9.55 -8.41
CA THR A 668 -34.89 -10.07 -7.30
C THR A 668 -36.23 -10.62 -7.83
N HIS A 669 -36.90 -9.88 -8.71
CA HIS A 669 -38.15 -10.35 -9.30
C HIS A 669 -37.97 -11.58 -10.20
N CYS A 670 -36.86 -11.69 -10.93
CA CYS A 670 -36.55 -12.88 -11.70
C CYS A 670 -36.27 -14.11 -10.81
N ALA A 671 -35.58 -13.93 -9.68
CA ALA A 671 -35.34 -15.00 -8.72
C ALA A 671 -36.67 -15.52 -8.15
N ASN A 672 -37.58 -14.62 -7.76
CA ASN A 672 -38.92 -15.00 -7.30
C ASN A 672 -39.73 -15.74 -8.39
N ASP A 673 -39.65 -15.33 -9.65
CA ASP A 673 -40.36 -16.05 -10.73
C ASP A 673 -39.73 -17.41 -11.02
N ALA A 674 -38.42 -17.57 -10.82
CA ALA A 674 -37.73 -18.86 -10.96
C ALA A 674 -38.05 -19.82 -9.80
N GLU A 675 -38.24 -19.33 -8.58
CA GLU A 675 -38.68 -20.14 -7.44
C GLU A 675 -40.12 -20.60 -7.62
N ARG A 676 -41.05 -19.69 -7.97
CA ARG A 676 -42.45 -20.07 -8.29
C ARG A 676 -42.57 -21.11 -9.40
N LEU A 677 -41.65 -21.11 -10.37
CA LEU A 677 -41.60 -22.15 -11.40
C LEU A 677 -41.30 -23.54 -10.81
N ALA A 678 -40.46 -23.60 -9.76
CA ALA A 678 -40.18 -24.82 -9.01
C ALA A 678 -41.39 -25.25 -8.16
N ASP A 679 -42.09 -24.32 -7.51
CA ASP A 679 -43.30 -24.60 -6.72
C ASP A 679 -44.39 -25.29 -7.55
N TYR A 680 -44.48 -24.94 -8.85
CA TYR A 680 -45.42 -25.58 -9.75
C TYR A 680 -45.14 -27.08 -9.95
N ALA A 681 -43.91 -27.54 -9.73
CA ALA A 681 -43.64 -28.97 -9.67
C ALA A 681 -44.35 -29.64 -8.48
N GLU A 682 -44.48 -28.96 -7.34
CA GLU A 682 -45.26 -29.46 -6.20
C GLU A 682 -46.75 -29.57 -6.54
N LEU A 683 -47.29 -28.61 -7.30
CA LEU A 683 -48.66 -28.71 -7.81
C LEU A 683 -48.84 -29.88 -8.77
N VAL A 684 -47.87 -30.13 -9.66
CA VAL A 684 -47.89 -31.31 -10.54
C VAL A 684 -47.87 -32.60 -9.73
N LEU A 685 -47.06 -32.69 -8.66
CA LEU A 685 -47.06 -33.86 -7.77
C LEU A 685 -48.42 -34.08 -7.10
N LYS A 686 -49.09 -33.01 -6.65
CA LYS A 686 -50.43 -33.09 -6.04
C LYS A 686 -51.46 -33.64 -7.03
N GLU A 687 -51.43 -33.19 -8.27
CA GLU A 687 -52.32 -33.69 -9.33
C GLU A 687 -51.98 -35.12 -9.77
N ALA A 688 -50.69 -35.47 -9.82
CA ALA A 688 -50.24 -36.83 -10.09
C ALA A 688 -50.67 -37.83 -9.00
N ALA A 689 -50.62 -37.41 -7.72
CA ALA A 689 -51.10 -38.20 -6.59
C ALA A 689 -52.60 -38.48 -6.71
N ARG A 690 -53.40 -37.46 -7.03
CA ARG A 690 -54.85 -37.59 -7.27
C ARG A 690 -55.16 -38.57 -8.40
N LEU A 691 -54.37 -38.53 -9.48
CA LEU A 691 -54.51 -39.43 -10.62
C LEU A 691 -54.18 -40.88 -10.22
N ALA A 692 -53.11 -41.08 -9.44
CA ALA A 692 -52.66 -42.39 -8.98
C ALA A 692 -53.62 -43.03 -7.96
N GLU A 693 -54.07 -42.27 -6.96
CA GLU A 693 -55.03 -42.73 -5.93
C GLU A 693 -56.33 -43.24 -6.55
N ARG A 694 -56.79 -42.59 -7.62
CA ARG A 694 -58.04 -42.92 -8.31
C ARG A 694 -57.88 -43.99 -9.38
N ARG A 695 -56.64 -44.43 -9.66
CA ARG A 695 -56.29 -45.41 -10.70
C ARG A 695 -56.82 -45.04 -12.10
N GLU A 696 -56.99 -43.75 -12.35
CA GLU A 696 -57.51 -43.21 -13.61
C GLU A 696 -56.37 -42.99 -14.61
N LYS A 697 -56.69 -43.05 -15.91
CA LYS A 697 -55.75 -42.72 -16.99
C LYS A 697 -56.34 -41.65 -17.89
N PHE A 698 -55.48 -40.77 -18.40
CA PHE A 698 -55.92 -39.80 -19.41
C PHE A 698 -56.34 -40.49 -20.70
N SER A 699 -57.29 -39.88 -21.40
CA SER A 699 -57.58 -40.27 -22.78
C SER A 699 -56.35 -40.01 -23.66
N LYS A 700 -56.20 -40.77 -24.76
CA LYS A 700 -55.12 -40.55 -25.74
C LYS A 700 -55.07 -39.11 -26.25
N LYS A 701 -56.24 -38.45 -26.34
CA LYS A 701 -56.35 -37.05 -26.74
C LYS A 701 -55.77 -36.11 -25.68
N SER A 702 -56.19 -36.24 -24.42
CA SER A 702 -55.65 -35.46 -23.30
C SER A 702 -54.15 -35.66 -23.11
N GLU A 703 -53.67 -36.90 -23.22
CA GLU A 703 -52.24 -37.19 -23.11
C GLU A 703 -51.44 -36.50 -24.22
N LYS A 704 -51.92 -36.55 -25.47
CA LYS A 704 -51.30 -35.84 -26.60
C LYS A 704 -51.30 -34.31 -26.41
N GLU A 705 -52.40 -33.77 -25.90
CA GLU A 705 -52.54 -32.34 -25.60
C GLU A 705 -51.56 -31.91 -24.48
N LEU A 706 -51.44 -32.67 -23.39
CA LEU A 706 -50.45 -32.41 -22.34
C LEU A 706 -49.00 -32.54 -22.84
N ARG A 707 -48.70 -33.53 -23.69
CA ARG A 707 -47.37 -33.66 -24.31
C ARG A 707 -47.03 -32.45 -25.20
N THR A 708 -48.02 -31.92 -25.92
CA THR A 708 -47.83 -30.72 -26.75
C THR A 708 -47.49 -29.50 -25.87
N LEU A 709 -48.19 -29.29 -24.76
CA LEU A 709 -47.86 -28.23 -23.80
C LEU A 709 -46.48 -28.44 -23.16
N PHE A 710 -46.14 -29.68 -22.80
CA PHE A 710 -44.83 -30.03 -22.26
C PHE A 710 -43.69 -29.64 -23.21
N ASP A 711 -43.80 -30.00 -24.49
CA ASP A 711 -42.78 -29.71 -25.50
C ASP A 711 -42.68 -28.21 -25.84
N LEU A 712 -43.82 -27.49 -25.87
CA LEU A 712 -43.84 -26.05 -26.06
C LEU A 712 -43.15 -25.31 -24.91
N THR A 713 -43.52 -25.65 -23.66
CA THR A 713 -42.94 -25.00 -22.47
C THR A 713 -41.46 -25.35 -22.32
N GLY A 714 -41.03 -26.56 -22.71
CA GLY A 714 -39.61 -26.93 -22.75
C GLY A 714 -38.79 -26.11 -23.75
N ARG A 715 -39.34 -25.87 -24.95
CA ARG A 715 -38.73 -24.95 -25.93
C ARG A 715 -38.66 -23.52 -25.38
N MET A 716 -39.72 -23.05 -24.73
CA MET A 716 -39.77 -21.73 -24.10
C MET A 716 -38.69 -21.60 -23.02
N ALA A 717 -38.57 -22.56 -22.11
CA ALA A 717 -37.55 -22.56 -21.06
C ALA A 717 -36.13 -22.54 -21.65
N SER A 718 -35.88 -23.28 -22.72
CA SER A 718 -34.59 -23.24 -23.42
C SER A 718 -34.26 -21.86 -24.00
N LYS A 719 -35.25 -21.15 -24.56
CA LYS A 719 -35.08 -19.79 -25.09
C LYS A 719 -34.87 -18.75 -23.99
N VAL A 720 -35.57 -18.87 -22.85
CA VAL A 720 -35.33 -18.03 -21.65
C VAL A 720 -33.90 -18.21 -21.13
N LEU A 721 -33.42 -19.46 -21.04
CA LEU A 721 -32.06 -19.73 -20.60
C LEU A 721 -31.00 -19.16 -21.55
N ALA A 722 -31.27 -19.16 -22.86
CA ALA A 722 -30.40 -18.53 -23.86
C ALA A 722 -30.41 -16.99 -23.74
N ALA A 723 -31.58 -16.39 -23.49
CA ALA A 723 -31.71 -14.95 -23.25
C ALA A 723 -30.90 -14.50 -22.01
N LEU A 724 -30.94 -15.27 -20.93
CA LEU A 724 -30.13 -15.01 -19.72
C LEU A 724 -28.62 -15.23 -19.91
N GLU A 725 -28.19 -15.95 -20.95
CA GLU A 725 -26.79 -16.29 -21.18
C GLU A 725 -26.04 -15.25 -22.01
N LYS A 726 -26.66 -14.74 -23.07
CA LYS A 726 -26.04 -13.74 -23.96
C LYS A 726 -26.63 -12.34 -23.83
N GLY A 727 -27.75 -12.21 -23.12
CA GLY A 727 -28.54 -10.98 -23.12
C GLY A 727 -29.23 -10.71 -24.47
N ASP A 728 -29.22 -11.61 -25.44
CA ASP A 728 -29.80 -11.32 -26.75
C ASP A 728 -31.33 -11.06 -26.67
N GLU A 729 -31.79 -9.99 -27.33
CA GLU A 729 -33.23 -9.66 -27.40
C GLU A 729 -34.01 -10.69 -28.24
N GLU A 730 -33.36 -11.36 -29.19
CA GLU A 730 -33.99 -12.33 -30.11
C GLU A 730 -34.50 -13.60 -29.38
N PRO A 731 -33.70 -14.36 -28.60
CA PRO A 731 -34.20 -15.48 -27.82
C PRO A 731 -35.27 -15.08 -26.81
N ALA A 732 -35.19 -13.87 -26.25
CA ALA A 732 -36.23 -13.35 -25.37
C ALA A 732 -37.54 -13.15 -26.15
N GLY A 733 -37.48 -12.57 -27.35
CA GLY A 733 -38.61 -12.43 -28.26
C GLY A 733 -39.28 -13.77 -28.59
N GLU A 734 -38.49 -14.76 -29.03
CA GLU A 734 -38.99 -16.11 -29.35
C GLU A 734 -39.67 -16.79 -28.16
N ALA A 735 -39.10 -16.66 -26.94
CA ALA A 735 -39.72 -17.21 -25.73
C ALA A 735 -41.12 -16.62 -25.50
N ARG A 736 -41.30 -15.31 -25.74
CA ARG A 736 -42.60 -14.63 -25.60
C ARG A 736 -43.61 -15.11 -26.62
N GLU A 737 -43.19 -15.44 -27.84
CA GLU A 737 -44.07 -16.00 -28.87
C GLU A 737 -44.60 -17.38 -28.46
N LEU A 738 -43.71 -18.25 -27.99
CA LEU A 738 -44.08 -19.55 -27.44
C LEU A 738 -45.02 -19.41 -26.23
N GLY A 739 -44.77 -18.45 -25.34
CA GLY A 739 -45.66 -18.14 -24.23
C GLY A 739 -47.08 -17.75 -24.67
N ARG A 740 -47.20 -16.95 -25.74
CA ARG A 740 -48.51 -16.61 -26.35
C ARG A 740 -49.19 -17.85 -26.92
N GLU A 741 -48.45 -18.71 -27.62
CA GLU A 741 -48.98 -19.96 -28.17
C GLU A 741 -49.52 -20.90 -27.09
N ILE A 742 -48.76 -21.11 -26.01
CA ILE A 742 -49.15 -21.94 -24.86
C ILE A 742 -50.46 -21.42 -24.25
N ARG A 743 -50.57 -20.10 -24.01
CA ARG A 743 -51.79 -19.49 -23.46
C ARG A 743 -53.01 -19.72 -24.37
N GLN A 744 -52.84 -19.59 -25.68
CA GLN A 744 -53.90 -19.86 -26.65
C GLN A 744 -54.31 -21.34 -26.65
N GLN A 745 -53.35 -22.27 -26.60
CA GLN A 745 -53.64 -23.70 -26.53
C GLN A 745 -54.41 -24.07 -25.25
N VAL A 746 -53.96 -23.60 -24.09
CA VAL A 746 -54.66 -23.85 -22.81
C VAL A 746 -56.07 -23.27 -22.85
N SER A 747 -56.27 -22.05 -23.37
CA SER A 747 -57.60 -21.46 -23.49
C SER A 747 -58.53 -22.28 -24.41
N ARG A 748 -58.01 -22.81 -25.52
CA ARG A 748 -58.76 -23.73 -26.40
C ARG A 748 -59.14 -25.02 -25.67
N MET A 749 -58.23 -25.62 -24.90
CA MET A 749 -58.48 -26.83 -24.12
C MET A 749 -59.58 -26.61 -23.07
N VAL A 750 -59.52 -25.48 -22.34
CA VAL A 750 -60.53 -25.09 -21.35
C VAL A 750 -61.90 -24.86 -22.00
N ASN A 751 -61.96 -24.13 -23.11
CA ASN A 751 -63.23 -23.84 -23.80
C ASN A 751 -63.86 -25.08 -24.44
N ALA A 752 -63.05 -26.04 -24.90
CA ALA A 752 -63.53 -27.29 -25.48
C ALA A 752 -64.06 -28.29 -24.42
N TYR A 753 -63.71 -28.09 -23.14
CA TYR A 753 -63.97 -29.04 -22.06
C TYR A 753 -65.46 -29.37 -21.81
N PRO A 754 -66.40 -28.39 -21.76
CA PRO A 754 -67.82 -28.69 -21.53
C PRO A 754 -68.45 -29.52 -22.66
N GLY A 755 -68.06 -29.27 -23.91
CA GLY A 755 -68.54 -30.03 -25.07
C GLY A 755 -68.01 -31.46 -25.09
N ASN A 756 -66.78 -31.64 -24.62
CA ASN A 756 -66.11 -32.92 -24.46
C ASN A 756 -66.74 -33.79 -23.35
N LEU A 757 -67.15 -33.17 -22.24
CA LEU A 757 -67.92 -33.82 -21.16
C LEU A 757 -69.30 -34.30 -21.64
N ARG A 758 -70.03 -33.45 -22.36
CA ARG A 758 -71.38 -33.78 -22.89
C ARG A 758 -71.38 -34.96 -23.86
N LYS A 759 -70.26 -35.20 -24.55
CA LYS A 759 -70.08 -36.31 -25.50
C LYS A 759 -69.63 -37.62 -24.85
N GLY A 760 -69.55 -37.68 -23.51
CA GLY A 760 -69.08 -38.87 -22.77
C GLY A 760 -67.62 -39.24 -23.07
N SER A 761 -66.83 -38.33 -23.66
CA SER A 761 -65.48 -38.62 -24.15
C SER A 761 -64.41 -38.63 -23.04
N PHE A 762 -64.79 -38.30 -21.79
CA PHE A 762 -63.91 -38.12 -20.65
C PHE A 762 -64.59 -38.56 -19.34
N ASN A 763 -63.81 -39.12 -18.42
CA ASN A 763 -64.20 -39.21 -17.01
C ASN A 763 -64.06 -37.82 -16.37
N VAL A 764 -65.11 -37.34 -15.69
CA VAL A 764 -65.20 -36.01 -15.06
C VAL A 764 -63.97 -35.71 -14.19
N GLU A 765 -63.51 -36.71 -13.43
CA GLU A 765 -62.42 -36.53 -12.49
C GLU A 765 -61.06 -36.41 -13.19
N SER A 766 -60.77 -37.28 -14.16
CA SER A 766 -59.57 -37.18 -15.01
C SER A 766 -59.54 -35.88 -15.81
N GLY A 767 -60.72 -35.38 -16.20
CA GLY A 767 -60.88 -34.11 -16.91
C GLY A 767 -60.54 -32.90 -16.05
N ILE A 768 -60.93 -32.91 -14.77
CA ILE A 768 -60.58 -31.85 -13.82
C ILE A 768 -59.05 -31.83 -13.59
N ILE A 769 -58.43 -32.99 -13.38
CA ILE A 769 -56.97 -33.10 -13.23
C ILE A 769 -56.25 -32.60 -14.49
N PHE A 770 -56.76 -32.96 -15.68
CA PHE A 770 -56.22 -32.47 -16.96
C PHE A 770 -56.28 -30.93 -17.05
N LEU A 771 -57.41 -30.31 -16.69
CA LEU A 771 -57.54 -28.86 -16.70
C LEU A 771 -56.63 -28.18 -15.67
N SER A 772 -56.48 -28.77 -14.48
CA SER A 772 -55.54 -28.30 -13.46
C SER A 772 -54.10 -28.30 -14.00
N LEU A 773 -53.67 -29.40 -14.62
CA LEU A 773 -52.35 -29.52 -15.24
C LEU A 773 -52.14 -28.52 -16.40
N ALA A 774 -53.15 -28.33 -17.25
CA ALA A 774 -53.09 -27.31 -18.31
C ALA A 774 -52.97 -25.89 -17.72
N GLY A 775 -53.67 -25.63 -16.61
CA GLY A 775 -53.55 -24.40 -15.82
C GLY A 775 -52.14 -24.19 -15.26
N ILE A 776 -51.52 -25.26 -14.74
CA ILE A 776 -50.14 -25.23 -14.24
C ILE A 776 -49.15 -24.89 -15.37
N PHE A 777 -49.28 -25.50 -16.56
CA PHE A 777 -48.45 -25.14 -17.72
C PHE A 777 -48.60 -23.66 -18.12
N ARG A 778 -49.82 -23.13 -18.07
CA ARG A 778 -50.06 -21.69 -18.32
C ARG A 778 -49.32 -20.82 -17.32
N GLN A 779 -49.37 -21.16 -16.04
CA GLN A 779 -48.68 -20.43 -14.98
C GLN A 779 -47.16 -20.52 -15.12
N ALA A 780 -46.63 -21.71 -15.40
CA ALA A 780 -45.20 -21.92 -15.68
C ALA A 780 -44.73 -21.08 -16.88
N ALA A 781 -45.51 -21.07 -17.97
CA ALA A 781 -45.23 -20.23 -19.13
C ALA A 781 -45.25 -18.73 -18.78
N GLU A 782 -46.16 -18.27 -17.92
CA GLU A 782 -46.20 -16.87 -17.47
C GLU A 782 -44.95 -16.48 -16.66
N ARG A 783 -44.46 -17.35 -15.78
CA ARG A 783 -43.22 -17.09 -15.03
C ARG A 783 -42.01 -17.02 -15.97
N LEU A 784 -41.93 -17.93 -16.94
CA LEU A 784 -40.88 -17.90 -17.97
C LEU A 784 -40.98 -16.64 -18.86
N ASP A 785 -42.19 -16.18 -19.19
CA ASP A 785 -42.44 -14.95 -19.96
C ASP A 785 -41.93 -13.71 -19.18
N ASN A 786 -42.23 -13.64 -17.89
CA ASN A 786 -41.74 -12.57 -17.02
C ASN A 786 -40.20 -12.52 -16.98
N ILE A 787 -39.54 -13.67 -16.85
CA ILE A 787 -38.08 -13.75 -16.87
C ILE A 787 -37.54 -13.33 -18.24
N ALA A 788 -38.17 -13.73 -19.35
CA ALA A 788 -37.77 -13.32 -20.71
C ALA A 788 -37.83 -11.80 -20.91
N VAL A 789 -38.93 -11.16 -20.49
CA VAL A 789 -39.13 -9.70 -20.60
C VAL A 789 -38.09 -8.94 -19.76
N ARG A 790 -37.77 -9.45 -18.58
CA ARG A 790 -36.77 -8.83 -17.71
C ARG A 790 -35.35 -9.10 -18.17
N ALA A 791 -35.08 -10.26 -18.76
CA ALA A 791 -33.78 -10.59 -19.34
C ALA A 791 -33.37 -9.59 -20.42
N SER A 792 -34.26 -9.21 -21.33
CA SER A 792 -33.97 -8.18 -22.35
C SER A 792 -33.74 -6.79 -21.75
N SER A 793 -34.39 -6.49 -20.62
CA SER A 793 -34.18 -5.25 -19.87
C SER A 793 -32.79 -5.22 -19.22
N LEU A 794 -32.31 -6.36 -18.69
CA LEU A 794 -30.95 -6.48 -18.16
C LEU A 794 -29.89 -6.21 -19.25
N THR A 795 -30.19 -6.52 -20.51
CA THR A 795 -29.32 -6.23 -21.67
C THR A 795 -29.33 -4.76 -22.09
N ARG A 796 -30.48 -4.08 -22.04
CA ARG A 796 -30.55 -2.65 -22.41
C ARG A 796 -29.70 -1.78 -21.49
N TYR A 797 -29.62 -2.14 -20.21
CA TYR A 797 -28.70 -1.49 -19.28
C TYR A 797 -27.22 -1.73 -19.64
N GLU A 798 -26.87 -2.91 -20.18
CA GLU A 798 -25.52 -3.15 -20.73
C GLU A 798 -25.21 -2.37 -22.02
N TRP A 799 -26.23 -1.90 -22.75
CA TRP A 799 -26.07 -1.17 -24.02
C TRP A 799 -26.07 0.36 -23.82
N GLU A 800 -26.85 0.89 -22.88
CA GLU A 800 -26.77 2.29 -22.44
C GLU A 800 -25.43 2.61 -21.76
N GLU A 801 -24.76 1.63 -21.13
CA GLU A 801 -23.38 1.74 -20.64
C GLU A 801 -22.31 1.74 -21.77
N ARG A 802 -22.66 1.39 -23.02
CA ARG A 802 -21.73 1.38 -24.17
C ARG A 802 -21.72 2.67 -24.98
N LYS A 803 -22.69 3.57 -24.77
CA LYS A 803 -22.70 4.94 -25.29
C LYS A 803 -22.16 5.89 -24.23
#